data_AF-A0A930V8Z4-F1
#
_entry.id   AF-A0A930V8Z4-F1
#
_cell.length_a   1.000
_cell.length_b   1.000
_cell.length_c   1.000
_cell.angle_alpha   90.00
_cell.angle_beta   90.00
_cell.angle_gamma   90.00
#
_symmetry.space_group_name_H-M   'P 1'
#
loop_
_entity.id
_entity.type
_entity.pdbx_description
1 polymer ?
#
loop_
_entity_poly.entity_id
_entity_poly.type
_entity_poly.pdbx_seq_one_letter_code
_entity_poly.pdbx_strand_id
1 'polypeptide(L)'
;MRRLHALLAALTAVFVVVVGLGLGASGASPARAAATASSAPDDAVTLSLAPAESGVLVPDRDLVLDVVVTNATEDDLAASVARVYLDRQAFVTRAKLAGWLSPASTSGSDYLGTSLTRVDVPEVPSGQSRTVGSVTVPAATVALGGYGWGARALGARLVDADGAQLAQARSSVAWFPAESFQATKVAVAVPITTPETENGVLDASALSAYTSIDGTLTRQLRAVQGTQAAVAVDPMIIASVRLLGTSAPPSALDWLDQLQQSGLEMFPLAYADADVAGLSQGGATTIPTPVSFDGLVDPTLFAEPTPSSTPEPSASGTSDPSAVEPPADGTDGSGTDQADDPAAAPPLPTTESLLSWPWSTTGVAWPEADTVVAADLDVLAASGYTSTIVSSSNVEVSTGATENAATQLGATAGLVSDDMLSTLLSDAAGASDDAAWATSMAELSASVATVARERPSDARTLLATLGRGWSPDSAYLTRTLAALRDLPWSAQSTLQEAVASAPTAATVVDEPEDDARAALLRTLATADRRVSDFSTALAQPQTVTGPARLRTLALASHAWRDNPDGLAAEVAAADAESVATSGLVSIVQGSDLSILGDRTSLPLYVQNSTSSAATVYLMVQPSNSLLSVEQNRIEVTVASDSQARVRVPVQSVANGTVDVSLSLVSATGVAISTPSTVSISVQAGWETAITWVFAVGFLVLFGGGIYRTFRKRRLARREATTGASASAAGAAGSDTTETGVRPDTTETGVRP
;
A
#
# COMPACT_ATOMS: atom_id res chain seq x y z
N MET A 1 -28.56 -19.14 18.48
CA MET A 1 -29.83 -19.93 18.59
C MET A 1 -30.21 -20.43 17.18
N ARG A 2 -31.24 -21.27 17.02
CA ARG A 2 -31.60 -21.87 15.70
C ARG A 2 -32.56 -20.99 14.87
N ARG A 3 -32.42 -21.06 13.54
CA ARG A 3 -33.31 -20.59 12.44
C ARG A 3 -33.18 -19.12 12.01
N LEU A 4 -33.56 -18.90 10.74
CA LEU A 4 -33.50 -17.67 9.91
C LEU A 4 -32.05 -17.27 9.54
N HIS A 5 -31.69 -17.07 8.26
CA HIS A 5 -32.40 -17.29 6.99
C HIS A 5 -31.43 -17.86 5.92
N ALA A 6 -31.99 -18.64 4.98
CA ALA A 6 -31.40 -18.95 3.68
C ALA A 6 -32.54 -19.16 2.67
N LEU A 7 -32.25 -18.97 1.38
CA LEU A 7 -33.16 -19.11 0.22
C LEU A 7 -34.38 -18.17 0.18
N LEU A 8 -34.36 -17.23 -0.77
CA LEU A 8 -35.12 -17.47 -2.01
C LEU A 8 -34.46 -16.75 -3.20
N ALA A 9 -34.58 -17.34 -4.39
CA ALA A 9 -34.17 -16.76 -5.66
C ALA A 9 -35.25 -17.06 -6.72
N ALA A 10 -35.11 -16.42 -7.89
CA ALA A 10 -35.87 -16.62 -9.13
C ALA A 10 -37.28 -15.98 -9.26
N LEU A 11 -37.35 -15.06 -10.24
CA LEU A 11 -38.46 -14.75 -11.16
C LEU A 11 -39.89 -14.50 -10.61
N THR A 12 -40.39 -13.30 -10.90
CA THR A 12 -41.56 -13.18 -11.80
C THR A 12 -41.49 -11.90 -12.61
N ALA A 13 -41.67 -11.98 -13.93
CA ALA A 13 -41.71 -10.80 -14.79
C ALA A 13 -43.16 -10.27 -14.91
N VAL A 14 -43.33 -8.94 -14.85
CA VAL A 14 -44.59 -8.27 -15.18
C VAL A 14 -44.33 -7.21 -16.25
N PHE A 15 -44.93 -7.42 -17.41
CA PHE A 15 -44.77 -6.56 -18.59
C PHE A 15 -45.76 -5.39 -18.51
N VAL A 16 -45.29 -4.17 -18.24
CA VAL A 16 -46.12 -2.96 -18.20
C VAL A 16 -45.68 -2.02 -19.32
N VAL A 17 -46.50 -1.94 -20.37
CA VAL A 17 -46.30 -0.96 -21.45
C VAL A 17 -46.83 0.39 -20.97
N VAL A 18 -45.92 1.36 -20.78
CA VAL A 18 -46.26 2.79 -20.70
C VAL A 18 -45.59 3.50 -21.86
N VAL A 19 -46.40 4.14 -22.70
CA VAL A 19 -45.93 5.00 -23.79
C VAL A 19 -45.96 6.44 -23.31
N GLY A 20 -44.83 7.15 -23.38
CA GLY A 20 -44.83 8.60 -23.26
C GLY A 20 -43.50 9.25 -22.83
N LEU A 21 -43.00 10.13 -23.70
CA LEU A 21 -42.07 11.23 -23.41
C LEU A 21 -40.68 10.83 -22.86
N GLY A 22 -39.69 10.81 -23.74
CA GLY A 22 -38.28 10.63 -23.38
C GLY A 22 -37.62 11.94 -22.89
N LEU A 23 -36.80 11.81 -21.86
CA LEU A 23 -35.74 12.75 -21.49
C LEU A 23 -34.43 11.96 -21.55
N GLY A 24 -33.51 12.37 -22.42
CA GLY A 24 -32.23 11.68 -22.59
C GLY A 24 -31.29 11.94 -21.42
N ALA A 25 -31.16 10.98 -20.51
CA ALA A 25 -30.10 10.99 -19.51
C ALA A 25 -28.79 10.54 -20.18
N SER A 26 -27.99 11.52 -20.64
CA SER A 26 -26.65 11.25 -21.16
C SER A 26 -25.78 10.62 -20.06
N GLY A 27 -25.35 9.38 -20.27
CA GLY A 27 -24.37 8.73 -19.39
C GLY A 27 -23.01 9.40 -19.56
N ALA A 28 -22.69 10.37 -18.70
CA ALA A 28 -21.36 10.94 -18.62
C ALA A 28 -20.38 9.87 -18.13
N SER A 29 -19.54 9.37 -19.04
CA SER A 29 -18.34 8.62 -18.65
C SER A 29 -17.40 9.60 -17.94
N PRO A 30 -16.78 9.24 -16.80
CA PRO A 30 -15.74 10.08 -16.21
C PRO A 30 -14.60 10.22 -17.22
N ALA A 31 -14.23 11.46 -17.53
CA ALA A 31 -13.14 11.73 -18.46
C ALA A 31 -11.82 11.32 -17.81
N ARG A 32 -11.09 10.41 -18.46
CA ARG A 32 -9.73 10.02 -18.08
C ARG A 32 -8.85 11.28 -18.09
N ALA A 33 -8.30 11.65 -16.94
CA ALA A 33 -7.39 12.79 -16.84
C ALA A 33 -6.10 12.45 -17.58
N ALA A 34 -5.95 12.92 -18.81
CA ALA A 34 -4.71 12.78 -19.55
C ALA A 34 -3.61 13.57 -18.83
N ALA A 35 -2.44 12.94 -18.65
CA ALA A 35 -1.24 13.65 -18.21
C ALA A 35 -0.96 14.84 -19.15
N THR A 36 -0.40 15.92 -18.61
CA THR A 36 -0.34 17.22 -19.29
C THR A 36 0.71 17.27 -20.40
N ALA A 37 0.41 16.63 -21.53
CA ALA A 37 0.76 17.19 -22.82
C ALA A 37 0.23 18.64 -22.88
N SER A 38 1.00 19.56 -23.46
CA SER A 38 0.57 20.96 -23.58
C SER A 38 -0.61 21.06 -24.54
N SER A 39 -1.84 21.03 -24.02
CA SER A 39 -3.03 21.24 -24.84
C SER A 39 -2.94 22.59 -25.54
N ALA A 40 -2.97 22.55 -26.87
CA ALA A 40 -3.48 23.70 -27.61
C ALA A 40 -4.91 23.95 -27.09
N PRO A 41 -5.34 25.22 -26.92
CA PRO A 41 -6.70 25.50 -26.46
C PRO A 41 -7.71 24.81 -27.38
N ASP A 42 -8.79 24.27 -26.80
CA ASP A 42 -9.74 23.38 -27.48
C ASP A 42 -10.45 23.99 -28.72
N ASP A 43 -10.29 25.31 -28.92
CA ASP A 43 -10.71 26.11 -30.06
C ASP A 43 -9.46 26.66 -30.78
N ALA A 44 -8.76 25.81 -31.54
CA ALA A 44 -7.54 26.20 -32.26
C ALA A 44 -7.26 25.39 -33.53
N VAL A 45 -6.52 26.00 -34.46
CA VAL A 45 -5.85 25.31 -35.57
C VAL A 45 -4.47 24.84 -35.11
N THR A 46 -4.17 23.56 -35.25
CA THR A 46 -2.85 22.99 -34.95
C THR A 46 -2.21 22.41 -36.21
N LEU A 47 -0.88 22.26 -36.16
CA LEU A 47 -0.05 21.75 -37.24
C LEU A 47 0.93 20.72 -36.65
N SER A 48 1.11 19.59 -37.32
CA SER A 48 2.19 18.64 -37.03
C SER A 48 3.00 18.31 -38.28
N LEU A 49 4.24 17.87 -38.05
CA LEU A 49 5.13 17.29 -39.05
C LEU A 49 5.48 15.87 -38.61
N ALA A 50 5.32 14.92 -39.52
CA ALA A 50 5.56 13.50 -39.30
C ALA A 50 6.63 12.99 -40.29
N PRO A 51 7.93 13.09 -39.95
CA PRO A 51 9.01 12.61 -40.81
C PRO A 51 8.98 11.08 -40.96
N ALA A 52 9.11 10.58 -42.19
CA ALA A 52 9.29 9.15 -42.44
C ALA A 52 10.61 8.62 -41.87
N GLU A 53 10.76 7.29 -41.85
CA GLU A 53 12.01 6.59 -41.47
C GLU A 53 12.56 7.02 -40.09
N SER A 54 11.68 7.25 -39.11
CA SER A 54 12.04 7.75 -37.76
C SER A 54 12.88 9.04 -37.77
N GLY A 55 12.64 9.92 -38.75
CA GLY A 55 13.39 11.15 -38.95
C GLY A 55 14.83 10.96 -39.44
N VAL A 56 15.25 9.74 -39.80
CA VAL A 56 16.62 9.43 -40.23
C VAL A 56 16.85 9.91 -41.67
N LEU A 57 17.86 10.76 -41.86
CA LEU A 57 18.29 11.24 -43.17
C LEU A 57 19.72 10.76 -43.48
N VAL A 58 19.91 10.15 -44.64
CA VAL A 58 21.21 9.64 -45.12
C VAL A 58 21.53 10.21 -46.52
N PRO A 59 22.79 10.16 -46.98
CA PRO A 59 23.17 10.66 -48.30
C PRO A 59 22.32 10.14 -49.45
N ASP A 60 22.05 11.02 -50.42
CA ASP A 60 21.30 10.76 -51.65
C ASP A 60 19.87 10.20 -51.44
N ARG A 61 19.28 10.44 -50.25
CA ARG A 61 17.86 10.19 -49.95
C ARG A 61 17.08 11.49 -49.76
N ASP A 62 15.87 11.50 -50.32
CA ASP A 62 14.91 12.59 -50.16
C ASP A 62 14.28 12.54 -48.76
N LEU A 63 13.97 13.71 -48.20
CA LEU A 63 13.16 13.80 -46.98
C LEU A 63 11.69 13.60 -47.36
N VAL A 64 11.09 12.51 -46.88
CA VAL A 64 9.65 12.27 -46.98
C VAL A 64 9.03 12.59 -45.62
N LEU A 65 7.91 13.32 -45.62
CA LEU A 65 7.14 13.63 -44.42
C LEU A 65 5.64 13.76 -44.72
N ASP A 66 4.83 13.59 -43.70
CA ASP A 66 3.42 13.94 -43.72
C ASP A 66 3.21 15.27 -42.98
N VAL A 67 2.32 16.12 -43.50
CA VAL A 67 1.88 17.36 -42.84
C VAL A 67 0.45 17.17 -42.38
N VAL A 68 0.20 17.27 -41.07
CA VAL A 68 -1.16 17.18 -40.50
C VAL A 68 -1.60 18.56 -40.06
N VAL A 69 -2.78 19.00 -40.50
CA VAL A 69 -3.47 20.18 -39.97
C VAL A 69 -4.76 19.72 -39.30
N THR A 70 -4.94 20.07 -38.03
CA THR A 70 -6.20 19.81 -37.30
C THR A 70 -6.88 21.14 -37.03
N ASN A 71 -8.16 21.23 -37.35
CA ASN A 71 -8.99 22.39 -37.07
C ASN A 71 -9.97 22.04 -35.95
N ALA A 72 -9.70 22.49 -34.73
CA ALA A 72 -10.59 22.29 -33.58
C ALA A 72 -11.63 23.41 -33.40
N THR A 73 -11.60 24.47 -34.23
CA THR A 73 -12.50 25.62 -34.09
C THR A 73 -13.91 25.34 -34.61
N GLU A 74 -14.87 26.21 -34.28
CA GLU A 74 -16.26 26.15 -34.77
C GLU A 74 -16.45 26.52 -36.26
N ASP A 75 -15.43 27.13 -36.90
CA ASP A 75 -15.48 27.61 -38.30
C ASP A 75 -14.64 26.70 -39.24
N ASP A 76 -15.06 26.57 -40.51
CA ASP A 76 -14.29 25.83 -41.52
C ASP A 76 -13.00 26.58 -41.91
N LEU A 77 -11.84 25.93 -41.71
CA LEU A 77 -10.55 26.48 -42.09
C LEU A 77 -10.37 26.46 -43.61
N ALA A 78 -10.38 27.64 -44.23
CA ALA A 78 -10.12 27.82 -45.64
C ALA A 78 -8.76 27.27 -46.10
N ALA A 79 -8.66 26.93 -47.39
CA ALA A 79 -7.45 26.41 -48.01
C ALA A 79 -6.22 27.31 -47.74
N SER A 80 -5.16 26.69 -47.23
CA SER A 80 -4.03 27.36 -46.57
C SER A 80 -2.69 26.76 -47.04
N VAL A 81 -1.57 27.25 -46.51
CA VAL A 81 -0.23 26.93 -47.01
C VAL A 81 0.72 26.60 -45.88
N ALA A 82 1.16 25.34 -45.78
CA ALA A 82 2.23 24.94 -44.88
C ALA A 82 3.59 25.15 -45.57
N ARG A 83 4.43 26.00 -44.98
CA ARG A 83 5.83 26.19 -45.40
C ARG A 83 6.70 25.37 -44.47
N VAL A 84 7.51 24.46 -45.03
CA VAL A 84 8.42 23.59 -44.26
C VAL A 84 9.84 24.16 -44.29
N TYR A 85 10.53 24.12 -43.16
CA TYR A 85 11.84 24.70 -42.92
C TYR A 85 12.77 23.68 -42.24
N LEU A 86 14.08 23.80 -42.48
CA LEU A 86 15.12 23.01 -41.83
C LEU A 86 16.29 23.91 -41.44
N ASP A 87 16.73 23.86 -40.18
CA ASP A 87 18.09 24.31 -39.85
C ASP A 87 19.08 23.17 -40.16
N ARG A 88 20.15 23.54 -40.86
CA ARG A 88 21.25 22.61 -41.17
C ARG A 88 22.29 22.56 -40.07
N GLN A 89 22.25 23.51 -39.12
CA GLN A 89 22.96 23.42 -37.85
C GLN A 89 22.32 22.34 -36.98
N ALA A 90 23.16 21.50 -36.39
CA ALA A 90 22.73 20.38 -35.57
C ALA A 90 22.70 20.76 -34.08
N PHE A 91 21.81 20.12 -33.32
CA PHE A 91 21.80 20.25 -31.86
C PHE A 91 23.10 19.71 -31.26
N VAL A 92 23.58 20.39 -30.22
CA VAL A 92 24.85 20.10 -29.52
C VAL A 92 24.66 19.81 -28.03
N THR A 93 23.46 20.04 -27.49
CA THR A 93 23.05 19.71 -26.12
C THR A 93 21.56 19.41 -26.10
N ARG A 94 21.10 18.51 -25.23
CA ARG A 94 19.69 18.14 -25.12
C ARG A 94 18.77 19.31 -24.76
N ALA A 95 19.20 20.21 -23.88
CA ALA A 95 18.45 21.42 -23.53
C ALA A 95 18.09 22.31 -24.75
N LYS A 96 18.91 22.29 -25.83
CA LYS A 96 18.59 23.01 -27.08
C LYS A 96 17.60 22.28 -27.97
N LEU A 97 17.55 20.94 -27.91
CA LEU A 97 16.50 20.16 -28.57
C LEU A 97 15.17 20.31 -27.82
N ALA A 98 15.17 20.16 -26.49
CA ALA A 98 13.98 20.31 -25.66
C ALA A 98 13.34 21.71 -25.83
N GLY A 99 14.12 22.79 -25.69
CA GLY A 99 13.64 24.16 -25.93
C GLY A 99 13.35 24.51 -27.39
N TRP A 100 13.71 23.63 -28.34
CA TRP A 100 13.22 23.71 -29.71
C TRP A 100 11.85 23.03 -29.84
N LEU A 101 11.70 21.78 -29.40
CA LEU A 101 10.47 20.99 -29.53
C LEU A 101 9.31 21.60 -28.72
N SER A 102 9.58 21.95 -27.46
CA SER A 102 8.59 22.48 -26.50
C SER A 102 8.88 23.94 -26.14
N PRO A 103 8.60 24.92 -27.03
CA PRO A 103 8.81 26.33 -26.73
C PRO A 103 7.69 26.91 -25.86
N ALA A 104 8.03 27.81 -24.93
CA ALA A 104 7.05 28.51 -24.09
C ALA A 104 6.06 29.41 -24.86
N SER A 105 6.34 29.72 -26.14
CA SER A 105 5.38 30.30 -27.10
C SER A 105 5.91 30.19 -28.53
N THR A 106 5.03 30.34 -29.53
CA THR A 106 5.39 30.37 -30.96
C THR A 106 5.03 31.72 -31.58
N SER A 107 5.86 32.25 -32.48
CA SER A 107 5.58 33.52 -33.18
C SER A 107 5.85 33.45 -34.69
N GLY A 108 5.19 34.32 -35.46
CA GLY A 108 5.49 34.51 -36.89
C GLY A 108 6.92 35.01 -37.17
N SER A 109 7.60 35.51 -36.14
CA SER A 109 9.02 35.89 -36.16
C SER A 109 10.00 34.77 -35.78
N ASP A 110 9.51 33.58 -35.39
CA ASP A 110 10.39 32.47 -35.03
C ASP A 110 11.26 32.07 -36.22
N TYR A 111 12.55 31.88 -35.94
CA TYR A 111 13.49 31.28 -36.89
C TYR A 111 13.31 29.76 -36.87
N LEU A 112 12.83 29.21 -37.99
CA LEU A 112 12.61 27.77 -38.18
C LEU A 112 13.68 27.12 -39.09
N GLY A 113 14.74 27.85 -39.43
CA GLY A 113 15.72 27.43 -40.43
C GLY A 113 15.45 27.97 -41.85
N THR A 114 16.00 27.30 -42.86
CA THR A 114 15.81 27.65 -44.28
C THR A 114 14.55 26.99 -44.83
N SER A 115 13.72 27.74 -45.56
CA SER A 115 12.55 27.19 -46.27
C SER A 115 12.98 26.10 -47.27
N LEU A 116 12.42 24.90 -47.11
CA LEU A 116 12.66 23.73 -47.97
C LEU A 116 11.60 23.59 -49.06
N THR A 117 10.32 23.64 -48.68
CA THR A 117 9.20 23.41 -49.60
C THR A 117 7.94 24.16 -49.17
N ARG A 118 6.99 24.25 -50.10
CA ARG A 118 5.62 24.73 -49.90
C ARG A 118 4.67 23.55 -50.11
N VAL A 119 3.77 23.34 -49.15
CA VAL A 119 2.69 22.36 -49.20
C VAL A 119 1.38 23.12 -49.18
N ASP A 120 0.58 22.97 -50.23
CA ASP A 120 -0.76 23.55 -50.28
C ASP A 120 -1.72 22.63 -49.52
N VAL A 121 -2.39 23.17 -48.51
CA VAL A 121 -3.31 22.45 -47.63
C VAL A 121 -4.74 22.76 -48.07
N PRO A 122 -5.55 21.74 -48.43
CA PRO A 122 -6.98 21.94 -48.71
C PRO A 122 -7.74 22.51 -47.51
N GLU A 123 -8.97 22.94 -47.77
CA GLU A 123 -9.94 23.29 -46.72
C GLU A 123 -10.06 22.16 -45.67
N VAL A 124 -10.10 22.54 -44.39
CA VAL A 124 -10.19 21.64 -43.23
C VAL A 124 -11.45 22.01 -42.44
N PRO A 125 -12.53 21.21 -42.53
CA PRO A 125 -13.78 21.55 -41.86
C PRO A 125 -13.64 21.68 -40.34
N SER A 126 -14.60 22.35 -39.70
CA SER A 126 -14.69 22.42 -38.24
C SER A 126 -14.64 21.02 -37.60
N GLY A 127 -13.82 20.87 -36.55
CA GLY A 127 -13.61 19.62 -35.82
C GLY A 127 -12.98 18.48 -36.63
N GLN A 128 -12.22 18.76 -37.69
CA GLN A 128 -11.59 17.74 -38.55
C GLN A 128 -10.06 17.87 -38.66
N SER A 129 -9.43 16.76 -39.03
CA SER A 129 -7.99 16.68 -39.34
C SER A 129 -7.75 16.39 -40.82
N ARG A 130 -6.71 17.01 -41.38
CA ARG A 130 -6.30 16.89 -42.78
C ARG A 130 -4.82 16.56 -42.88
N THR A 131 -4.52 15.31 -43.23
CA THR A 131 -3.16 14.88 -43.60
C THR A 131 -2.90 15.16 -45.08
N VAL A 132 -1.84 15.92 -45.37
CA VAL A 132 -1.22 16.02 -46.69
C VAL A 132 0.05 15.17 -46.64
N GLY A 133 -0.10 13.89 -47.00
CA GLY A 133 0.96 12.89 -46.84
C GLY A 133 1.93 12.77 -48.02
N SER A 134 3.03 12.07 -47.79
CA SER A 134 4.10 11.79 -48.76
C SER A 134 4.74 13.02 -49.40
N VAL A 135 4.83 14.13 -48.65
CA VAL A 135 5.53 15.35 -49.08
C VAL A 135 7.02 15.03 -49.22
N THR A 136 7.48 14.93 -50.46
CA THR A 136 8.86 14.58 -50.80
C THR A 136 9.67 15.85 -51.08
N VAL A 137 10.72 16.07 -50.27
CA VAL A 137 11.69 17.15 -50.46
C VAL A 137 13.00 16.55 -50.98
N PRO A 138 13.43 16.87 -52.21
CA PRO A 138 14.63 16.30 -52.80
C PRO A 138 15.89 16.48 -51.96
N ALA A 139 16.78 15.48 -51.94
CA ALA A 139 18.05 15.49 -51.23
C ALA A 139 18.90 16.74 -51.55
N ALA A 140 18.86 17.18 -52.82
CA ALA A 140 19.53 18.40 -53.29
C ALA A 140 18.95 19.70 -52.73
N THR A 141 17.68 19.73 -52.32
CA THR A 141 17.02 20.86 -51.62
C THR A 141 17.26 20.79 -50.12
N VAL A 142 17.23 19.58 -49.54
CA VAL A 142 17.65 19.31 -48.15
C VAL A 142 19.10 19.79 -47.94
N ALA A 143 20.00 19.51 -48.88
CA ALA A 143 21.35 20.08 -48.99
C ALA A 143 22.21 19.92 -47.71
N LEU A 144 22.22 18.72 -47.13
CA LEU A 144 23.05 18.38 -45.96
C LEU A 144 24.45 17.83 -46.31
N GLY A 145 24.78 17.70 -47.60
CA GLY A 145 26.12 17.32 -48.05
C GLY A 145 27.20 18.28 -47.51
N GLY A 146 28.24 17.72 -46.87
CA GLY A 146 29.31 18.50 -46.24
C GLY A 146 29.02 18.95 -44.80
N TYR A 147 27.82 18.73 -44.27
CA TYR A 147 27.54 18.89 -42.84
C TYR A 147 27.80 17.58 -42.09
N GLY A 148 28.40 17.66 -40.90
CA GLY A 148 28.55 16.51 -39.98
C GLY A 148 27.22 16.06 -39.36
N TRP A 149 27.21 14.85 -38.82
CA TRP A 149 26.03 14.12 -38.33
C TRP A 149 25.19 14.81 -37.23
N GLY A 150 24.04 14.21 -36.92
CA GLY A 150 23.22 14.47 -35.74
C GLY A 150 21.86 15.15 -36.00
N ALA A 151 21.10 15.28 -34.92
CA ALA A 151 19.76 15.88 -34.88
C ALA A 151 19.72 17.36 -35.28
N ARG A 152 18.62 17.78 -35.93
CA ARG A 152 18.39 19.09 -36.53
C ARG A 152 16.94 19.54 -36.37
N ALA A 153 16.75 20.86 -36.33
CA ALA A 153 15.43 21.49 -36.22
C ALA A 153 14.66 21.38 -37.56
N LEU A 154 13.53 20.70 -37.55
CA LEU A 154 12.56 20.68 -38.66
C LEU A 154 11.31 21.45 -38.21
N GLY A 155 10.96 22.55 -38.86
CA GLY A 155 9.81 23.38 -38.48
C GLY A 155 8.85 23.61 -39.63
N ALA A 156 7.59 23.91 -39.33
CA ALA A 156 6.66 24.38 -40.34
C ALA A 156 5.76 25.50 -39.82
N ARG A 157 5.32 26.35 -40.74
CA ARG A 157 4.39 27.45 -40.47
C ARG A 157 3.22 27.36 -41.44
N LEU A 158 2.02 27.20 -40.91
CA LEU A 158 0.78 27.27 -41.66
C LEU A 158 0.38 28.75 -41.78
N VAL A 159 0.13 29.19 -43.01
CA VAL A 159 -0.36 30.55 -43.29
C VAL A 159 -1.62 30.52 -44.14
N ASP A 160 -2.47 31.54 -43.97
CA ASP A 160 -3.65 31.77 -44.81
C ASP A 160 -3.30 32.38 -46.19
N ALA A 161 -4.32 32.80 -46.93
CA ALA A 161 -4.19 33.40 -48.25
C ALA A 161 -3.54 34.80 -48.23
N ASP A 162 -3.73 35.57 -47.16
CA ASP A 162 -3.14 36.90 -46.95
C ASP A 162 -1.72 36.84 -46.37
N GLY A 163 -1.32 35.67 -45.84
CA GLY A 163 0.00 35.37 -45.31
C GLY A 163 0.14 35.50 -43.79
N ALA A 164 -0.96 35.63 -43.04
CA ALA A 164 -0.94 35.59 -41.58
C ALA A 164 -0.65 34.16 -41.08
N GLN A 165 0.00 34.03 -39.93
CA GLN A 165 0.24 32.71 -39.32
C GLN A 165 -1.03 32.19 -38.65
N LEU A 166 -1.44 30.98 -39.04
CA LEU A 166 -2.52 30.22 -38.42
C LEU A 166 -1.97 29.30 -37.32
N ALA A 167 -0.94 28.52 -37.66
CA ALA A 167 -0.33 27.54 -36.77
C ALA A 167 1.17 27.39 -37.03
N GLN A 168 1.91 26.83 -36.08
CA GLN A 168 3.32 26.51 -36.23
C GLN A 168 3.63 25.15 -35.60
N ALA A 169 4.35 24.31 -36.33
CA ALA A 169 4.85 23.02 -35.88
C ALA A 169 6.36 23.07 -35.72
N ARG A 170 6.86 22.27 -34.78
CA ARG A 170 8.28 21.98 -34.61
C ARG A 170 8.42 20.49 -34.36
N SER A 171 9.41 19.90 -35.02
CA SER A 171 9.81 18.51 -34.90
C SER A 171 11.31 18.41 -35.25
N SER A 172 11.82 17.24 -35.59
CA SER A 172 13.25 17.07 -35.84
C SER A 172 13.60 15.97 -36.84
N VAL A 173 14.82 16.04 -37.38
CA VAL A 173 15.41 15.02 -38.26
C VAL A 173 16.87 14.80 -37.89
N ALA A 174 17.37 13.59 -38.04
CA ALA A 174 18.74 13.21 -37.67
C ALA A 174 19.54 12.77 -38.91
N TRP A 175 20.57 13.55 -39.22
CA TRP A 175 21.45 13.32 -40.39
C TRP A 175 22.56 12.34 -40.05
N PHE A 176 22.73 11.32 -40.88
CA PHE A 176 23.74 10.27 -40.71
C PHE A 176 24.53 10.04 -42.00
N PRO A 177 25.64 10.77 -42.22
CA PRO A 177 26.55 10.60 -43.36
C PRO A 177 27.52 9.42 -43.18
N ALA A 178 27.08 8.35 -42.50
CA ALA A 178 27.89 7.17 -42.14
C ALA A 178 29.17 7.48 -41.32
N GLU A 179 29.10 8.44 -40.39
CA GLU A 179 30.15 8.68 -39.39
C GLU A 179 30.14 7.60 -38.30
N SER A 180 31.32 7.30 -37.72
CA SER A 180 31.47 6.32 -36.64
C SER A 180 31.61 6.98 -35.26
N PHE A 181 30.75 6.59 -34.33
CA PHE A 181 30.73 7.02 -32.93
C PHE A 181 30.25 5.86 -32.04
N GLN A 182 30.33 6.00 -30.72
CA GLN A 182 29.67 5.07 -29.80
C GLN A 182 28.16 5.34 -29.78
N ALA A 183 27.35 4.31 -29.99
CA ALA A 183 25.90 4.41 -29.91
C ALA A 183 25.44 4.56 -28.44
N THR A 184 24.36 5.30 -28.22
CA THR A 184 23.70 5.39 -26.91
C THR A 184 23.03 4.05 -26.62
N LYS A 185 23.44 3.38 -25.55
CA LYS A 185 22.71 2.26 -24.98
C LYS A 185 21.42 2.77 -24.34
N VAL A 186 20.28 2.15 -24.65
CA VAL A 186 18.99 2.46 -24.05
C VAL A 186 18.39 1.19 -23.47
N ALA A 187 18.23 1.17 -22.15
CA ALA A 187 17.36 0.24 -21.44
C ALA A 187 15.96 0.84 -21.34
N VAL A 188 14.94 -0.02 -21.31
CA VAL A 188 13.54 0.39 -21.13
C VAL A 188 12.91 -0.45 -20.03
N ALA A 189 12.24 0.19 -19.05
CA ALA A 189 11.41 -0.51 -18.08
C ALA A 189 9.91 -0.24 -18.31
N VAL A 190 9.09 -1.29 -18.23
CA VAL A 190 7.63 -1.24 -18.41
C VAL A 190 6.93 -1.98 -17.27
N PRO A 191 5.92 -1.38 -16.61
CA PRO A 191 5.16 -2.04 -15.55
C PRO A 191 4.07 -2.96 -16.12
N ILE A 192 3.87 -4.12 -15.49
CA ILE A 192 2.69 -4.96 -15.62
C ILE A 192 1.94 -4.99 -14.29
N THR A 193 0.75 -4.38 -14.29
CA THR A 193 -0.08 -4.09 -13.11
C THR A 193 -1.57 -4.24 -13.44
N THR A 194 -2.42 -4.24 -12.41
CA THR A 194 -3.89 -4.24 -12.55
C THR A 194 -4.50 -2.88 -12.19
N PRO A 195 -5.78 -2.65 -12.53
CA PRO A 195 -6.60 -1.61 -11.88
C PRO A 195 -6.61 -1.73 -10.35
N GLU A 196 -7.15 -0.72 -9.69
CA GLU A 196 -7.17 -0.61 -8.23
C GLU A 196 -7.88 -1.79 -7.55
N THR A 197 -7.43 -2.14 -6.33
CA THR A 197 -8.04 -3.18 -5.51
C THR A 197 -8.10 -2.75 -4.04
N GLU A 198 -9.08 -3.28 -3.33
CA GLU A 198 -9.29 -3.01 -1.90
C GLU A 198 -8.47 -3.95 -1.00
N ASN A 199 -8.33 -5.22 -1.39
CA ASN A 199 -7.98 -6.33 -0.48
C ASN A 199 -6.64 -7.03 -0.78
N GLY A 200 -5.90 -6.58 -1.81
CA GLY A 200 -4.55 -7.08 -2.12
C GLY A 200 -4.51 -8.50 -2.68
N VAL A 201 -5.62 -9.00 -3.21
CA VAL A 201 -5.74 -10.24 -3.99
C VAL A 201 -6.80 -10.08 -5.08
N LEU A 202 -6.63 -10.77 -6.20
CA LEU A 202 -7.54 -10.78 -7.34
C LEU A 202 -8.38 -12.06 -7.33
N ASP A 203 -9.70 -11.94 -7.47
CA ASP A 203 -10.57 -13.11 -7.58
C ASP A 203 -10.56 -13.75 -8.98
N ALA A 204 -11.16 -14.94 -9.10
CA ALA A 204 -11.22 -15.70 -10.36
C ALA A 204 -11.96 -14.96 -11.49
N SER A 205 -12.91 -14.07 -11.18
CA SER A 205 -13.64 -13.28 -12.17
C SER A 205 -12.80 -12.10 -12.69
N ALA A 206 -12.11 -11.39 -11.80
CA ALA A 206 -11.15 -10.34 -12.15
C ALA A 206 -10.01 -10.92 -12.99
N LEU A 207 -9.41 -12.03 -12.55
CA LEU A 207 -8.37 -12.73 -13.31
C LEU A 207 -8.87 -13.25 -14.66
N SER A 208 -10.08 -13.83 -14.73
CA SER A 208 -10.65 -14.27 -16.01
C SER A 208 -10.94 -13.11 -16.96
N ALA A 209 -11.27 -11.92 -16.46
CA ALA A 209 -11.44 -10.72 -17.29
C ALA A 209 -10.08 -10.17 -17.75
N TYR A 210 -9.14 -9.99 -16.82
CA TYR A 210 -7.83 -9.39 -17.07
C TYR A 210 -6.90 -10.27 -17.94
N THR A 211 -7.09 -11.60 -17.91
CA THR A 211 -6.33 -12.57 -18.73
C THR A 211 -7.10 -13.08 -19.95
N SER A 212 -8.30 -12.55 -20.23
CA SER A 212 -9.01 -12.83 -21.49
C SER A 212 -8.22 -12.38 -22.72
N ILE A 213 -8.64 -12.75 -23.93
CA ILE A 213 -7.94 -12.43 -25.19
C ILE A 213 -7.70 -10.91 -25.37
N ASP A 214 -8.65 -10.09 -24.91
CA ASP A 214 -8.59 -8.63 -24.90
C ASP A 214 -8.45 -8.06 -23.46
N GLY A 215 -8.08 -8.90 -22.49
CA GLY A 215 -7.91 -8.53 -21.08
C GLY A 215 -6.64 -7.72 -20.82
N THR A 216 -6.67 -6.81 -19.84
CA THR A 216 -5.58 -5.82 -19.62
C THR A 216 -4.21 -6.46 -19.46
N LEU A 217 -4.06 -7.52 -18.66
CA LEU A 217 -2.78 -8.21 -18.46
C LEU A 217 -2.31 -8.93 -19.73
N THR A 218 -3.24 -9.49 -20.52
CA THR A 218 -2.93 -10.10 -21.82
C THR A 218 -2.43 -9.06 -22.83
N ARG A 219 -3.07 -7.88 -22.88
CA ARG A 219 -2.66 -6.78 -23.79
C ARG A 219 -1.30 -6.21 -23.37
N GLN A 220 -1.09 -5.96 -22.07
CA GLN A 220 0.18 -5.50 -21.51
C GLN A 220 1.33 -6.47 -21.84
N LEU A 221 1.18 -7.76 -21.53
CA LEU A 221 2.21 -8.77 -21.81
C LEU A 221 2.49 -8.90 -23.32
N ARG A 222 1.46 -8.89 -24.16
CA ARG A 222 1.59 -8.98 -25.62
C ARG A 222 2.40 -7.83 -26.23
N ALA A 223 2.29 -6.61 -25.69
CA ALA A 223 2.99 -5.45 -26.22
C ALA A 223 4.51 -5.46 -25.93
N VAL A 224 4.94 -6.11 -24.83
CA VAL A 224 6.35 -6.26 -24.45
C VAL A 224 6.99 -7.58 -24.89
N GLN A 225 6.20 -8.63 -25.19
CA GLN A 225 6.68 -9.91 -25.70
C GLN A 225 7.57 -9.74 -26.95
N GLY A 226 8.71 -10.42 -26.97
CA GLY A 226 9.68 -10.36 -28.09
C GLY A 226 10.51 -9.07 -28.16
N THR A 227 10.38 -8.16 -27.21
CA THR A 227 11.24 -6.96 -27.07
C THR A 227 12.43 -7.24 -26.14
N GLN A 228 13.26 -6.22 -25.89
CA GLN A 228 14.29 -6.25 -24.83
C GLN A 228 13.97 -5.26 -23.69
N ALA A 229 12.69 -4.91 -23.49
CA ALA A 229 12.28 -4.14 -22.32
C ALA A 229 12.34 -5.03 -21.06
N ALA A 230 12.82 -4.46 -19.96
CA ALA A 230 12.70 -5.05 -18.65
C ALA A 230 11.27 -4.83 -18.12
N VAL A 231 10.68 -5.86 -17.53
CA VAL A 231 9.29 -5.87 -17.09
C VAL A 231 9.23 -5.88 -15.58
N ALA A 232 8.63 -4.84 -15.01
CA ALA A 232 8.34 -4.77 -13.58
C ALA A 232 6.96 -5.38 -13.35
N VAL A 233 6.89 -6.59 -12.78
CA VAL A 233 5.62 -7.30 -12.59
C VAL A 233 5.18 -7.18 -11.14
N ASP A 234 3.91 -6.83 -10.93
CA ASP A 234 3.29 -6.87 -9.60
C ASP A 234 3.15 -8.33 -9.07
N PRO A 235 3.81 -8.67 -7.95
CA PRO A 235 3.69 -10.01 -7.35
C PRO A 235 2.28 -10.38 -6.89
N MET A 236 1.35 -9.42 -6.72
CA MET A 236 -0.06 -9.69 -6.42
C MET A 236 -0.72 -10.54 -7.50
N ILE A 237 -0.36 -10.34 -8.78
CA ILE A 237 -0.91 -11.11 -9.90
C ILE A 237 -0.53 -12.59 -9.75
N ILE A 238 0.77 -12.85 -9.52
CA ILE A 238 1.33 -14.19 -9.36
C ILE A 238 0.75 -14.90 -8.13
N ALA A 239 0.69 -14.20 -7.00
CA ALA A 239 0.12 -14.74 -5.77
C ALA A 239 -1.37 -15.09 -5.93
N SER A 240 -2.16 -14.19 -6.54
CA SER A 240 -3.61 -14.36 -6.69
C SER A 240 -3.98 -15.55 -7.59
N VAL A 241 -3.30 -15.73 -8.72
CA VAL A 241 -3.55 -16.87 -9.62
C VAL A 241 -3.26 -18.19 -8.91
N ARG A 242 -2.15 -18.26 -8.15
CA ARG A 242 -1.76 -19.48 -7.41
C ARG A 242 -2.65 -19.77 -6.21
N LEU A 243 -3.12 -18.73 -5.51
CA LEU A 243 -4.01 -18.84 -4.35
C LEU A 243 -5.35 -19.52 -4.68
N LEU A 244 -5.80 -19.43 -5.93
CA LEU A 244 -7.03 -20.07 -6.41
C LEU A 244 -6.88 -21.59 -6.66
N GLY A 245 -5.67 -22.15 -6.68
CA GLY A 245 -5.44 -23.59 -6.87
C GLY A 245 -6.19 -24.16 -8.09
N THR A 246 -6.96 -25.24 -7.90
CA THR A 246 -7.79 -25.85 -8.96
C THR A 246 -8.93 -24.96 -9.48
N SER A 247 -9.20 -23.82 -8.84
CA SER A 247 -10.19 -22.81 -9.29
C SER A 247 -9.57 -21.68 -10.12
N ALA A 248 -8.25 -21.69 -10.36
CA ALA A 248 -7.60 -20.68 -11.19
C ALA A 248 -8.18 -20.70 -12.63
N PRO A 249 -8.55 -19.53 -13.21
CA PRO A 249 -9.02 -19.47 -14.59
C PRO A 249 -7.97 -20.03 -15.55
N PRO A 250 -8.33 -20.89 -16.53
CA PRO A 250 -7.37 -21.45 -17.47
C PRO A 250 -6.55 -20.37 -18.19
N SER A 251 -7.18 -19.26 -18.60
CA SER A 251 -6.51 -18.13 -19.22
C SER A 251 -5.46 -17.45 -18.32
N ALA A 252 -5.60 -17.56 -16.99
CA ALA A 252 -4.66 -16.99 -16.04
C ALA A 252 -3.48 -17.93 -15.76
N LEU A 253 -3.69 -19.25 -15.84
CA LEU A 253 -2.62 -20.24 -15.87
C LEU A 253 -1.82 -20.10 -17.19
N ASP A 254 -2.51 -20.05 -18.33
CA ASP A 254 -1.92 -19.79 -19.65
C ASP A 254 -1.12 -18.48 -19.68
N TRP A 255 -1.57 -17.45 -18.95
CA TRP A 255 -0.87 -16.16 -18.84
C TRP A 255 0.40 -16.24 -17.99
N LEU A 256 0.38 -16.94 -16.85
CA LEU A 256 1.59 -17.19 -16.06
C LEU A 256 2.61 -18.01 -16.84
N ASP A 257 2.18 -19.06 -17.54
CA ASP A 257 3.05 -19.88 -18.38
C ASP A 257 3.69 -19.05 -19.51
N GLN A 258 2.91 -18.17 -20.16
CA GLN A 258 3.43 -17.22 -21.15
C GLN A 258 4.39 -16.19 -20.56
N LEU A 259 4.15 -15.69 -19.35
CA LEU A 259 5.06 -14.76 -18.66
C LEU A 259 6.38 -15.45 -18.33
N GLN A 260 6.34 -16.66 -17.76
CA GLN A 260 7.53 -17.44 -17.40
C GLN A 260 8.33 -17.88 -18.62
N GLN A 261 7.67 -18.19 -19.74
CA GLN A 261 8.31 -18.60 -21.00
C GLN A 261 8.69 -17.42 -21.92
N SER A 262 8.37 -16.17 -21.54
CA SER A 262 8.55 -14.98 -22.37
C SER A 262 10.01 -14.67 -22.74
N GLY A 263 10.97 -15.10 -21.91
CA GLY A 263 12.38 -14.74 -22.03
C GLY A 263 12.71 -13.27 -21.72
N LEU A 264 11.75 -12.51 -21.19
CA LEU A 264 11.93 -11.11 -20.80
C LEU A 264 12.73 -10.98 -19.51
N GLU A 265 13.51 -9.90 -19.39
CA GLU A 265 14.12 -9.52 -18.12
C GLU A 265 13.01 -9.07 -17.16
N MET A 266 12.90 -9.70 -15.99
CA MET A 266 11.83 -9.42 -15.03
C MET A 266 12.36 -9.00 -13.66
N PHE A 267 11.69 -8.04 -13.03
CA PHE A 267 11.89 -7.69 -11.63
C PHE A 267 10.55 -7.49 -10.90
N PRO A 268 10.48 -7.73 -9.58
CA PRO A 268 9.26 -7.50 -8.81
C PRO A 268 9.06 -6.00 -8.59
N LEU A 269 7.82 -5.54 -8.78
CA LEU A 269 7.35 -4.31 -8.13
C LEU A 269 7.16 -4.56 -6.62
N ALA A 270 6.90 -3.49 -5.86
CA ALA A 270 6.28 -3.65 -4.55
C ALA A 270 4.94 -4.39 -4.70
N TYR A 271 4.54 -5.17 -3.70
CA TYR A 271 3.31 -5.96 -3.77
C TYR A 271 2.08 -5.05 -3.92
N ALA A 272 1.19 -5.37 -4.87
CA ALA A 272 0.05 -4.53 -5.32
C ALA A 272 0.46 -3.21 -6.00
N ASP A 273 1.70 -3.12 -6.50
CA ASP A 273 2.37 -1.86 -6.91
C ASP A 273 2.19 -0.76 -5.85
N ALA A 274 2.48 -1.12 -4.60
CA ALA A 274 2.36 -0.24 -3.44
C ALA A 274 3.39 0.88 -3.45
N ASP A 275 2.93 2.10 -3.21
CA ASP A 275 3.69 3.34 -3.31
C ASP A 275 4.75 3.47 -2.21
N VAL A 276 5.98 3.11 -2.55
CA VAL A 276 7.07 2.99 -1.56
C VAL A 276 7.55 4.35 -1.04
N ALA A 277 7.47 5.43 -1.84
CA ALA A 277 7.79 6.77 -1.38
C ALA A 277 6.65 7.33 -0.52
N GLY A 278 5.40 7.22 -0.98
CA GLY A 278 4.23 7.64 -0.21
C GLY A 278 4.03 6.87 1.10
N LEU A 279 4.44 5.60 1.18
CA LEU A 279 4.47 4.83 2.43
C LEU A 279 5.57 5.33 3.38
N SER A 280 6.77 5.62 2.88
CA SER A 280 7.87 6.23 3.65
C SER A 280 7.47 7.60 4.22
N GLN A 281 6.99 8.50 3.37
CA GLN A 281 6.50 9.84 3.77
C GLN A 281 5.22 9.76 4.63
N GLY A 282 4.43 8.69 4.47
CA GLY A 282 3.36 8.28 5.37
C GLY A 282 3.82 7.84 6.77
N GLY A 283 5.14 7.75 7.01
CA GLY A 283 5.73 7.40 8.30
C GLY A 283 5.95 5.90 8.51
N ALA A 284 6.09 5.11 7.43
CA ALA A 284 6.59 3.74 7.52
C ALA A 284 8.13 3.77 7.69
N THR A 285 8.65 3.13 8.74
CA THR A 285 10.11 3.04 8.98
C THR A 285 10.78 1.90 8.20
N THR A 286 9.98 1.03 7.59
CA THR A 286 10.34 0.02 6.58
C THR A 286 9.12 -0.14 5.68
N ILE A 287 9.33 -0.39 4.39
CA ILE A 287 8.25 -0.64 3.44
C ILE A 287 7.52 -1.92 3.83
N PRO A 288 6.19 -1.89 4.04
CA PRO A 288 5.41 -3.09 4.32
C PRO A 288 5.53 -4.15 3.22
N THR A 289 5.46 -5.42 3.62
CA THR A 289 5.35 -6.58 2.72
C THR A 289 4.26 -7.53 3.23
N PRO A 290 3.72 -8.45 2.39
CA PRO A 290 2.76 -9.46 2.83
C PRO A 290 3.33 -10.32 3.96
N VAL A 291 2.57 -10.47 5.06
CA VAL A 291 3.00 -11.24 6.23
C VAL A 291 2.48 -12.68 6.23
N SER A 292 1.33 -12.93 5.61
CA SER A 292 0.72 -14.26 5.49
C SER A 292 -0.45 -14.22 4.50
N PHE A 293 -0.57 -15.27 3.68
CA PHE A 293 -1.78 -15.60 2.91
C PHE A 293 -2.58 -16.75 3.53
N ASP A 294 -2.14 -17.33 4.64
CA ASP A 294 -2.63 -18.62 5.15
C ASP A 294 -4.14 -18.59 5.48
N GLY A 295 -4.67 -17.42 5.86
CA GLY A 295 -6.10 -17.19 6.10
C GLY A 295 -6.97 -17.07 4.84
N LEU A 296 -6.36 -17.04 3.65
CA LEU A 296 -7.01 -17.01 2.33
C LEU A 296 -6.86 -18.32 1.55
N VAL A 297 -5.99 -19.25 2.01
CA VAL A 297 -5.79 -20.56 1.38
C VAL A 297 -6.98 -21.46 1.71
N ASP A 298 -7.82 -21.78 0.74
CA ASP A 298 -8.84 -22.81 0.85
C ASP A 298 -8.22 -24.20 0.56
N PRO A 299 -8.10 -25.10 1.57
CA PRO A 299 -7.47 -26.41 1.37
C PRO A 299 -8.17 -27.31 0.35
N THR A 300 -9.45 -27.06 0.05
CA THR A 300 -10.20 -27.86 -0.93
C THR A 300 -9.74 -27.61 -2.37
N LEU A 301 -9.04 -26.50 -2.62
CA LEU A 301 -8.52 -26.11 -3.94
C LEU A 301 -7.12 -26.67 -4.23
N PHE A 302 -6.52 -27.41 -3.29
CA PHE A 302 -5.18 -27.99 -3.39
C PHE A 302 -5.15 -29.50 -3.14
N ALA A 303 -6.31 -30.13 -2.90
CA ALA A 303 -6.41 -31.58 -2.78
C ALA A 303 -6.33 -32.26 -4.16
N GLU A 304 -5.56 -33.34 -4.28
CA GLU A 304 -5.57 -34.15 -5.50
C GLU A 304 -6.95 -34.77 -5.74
N PRO A 305 -7.43 -34.83 -7.01
CA PRO A 305 -8.70 -35.47 -7.33
C PRO A 305 -8.62 -36.97 -7.06
N THR A 306 -9.20 -37.42 -5.95
CA THR A 306 -9.21 -38.84 -5.57
C THR A 306 -9.71 -39.70 -6.74
N PRO A 307 -8.92 -40.68 -7.22
CA PRO A 307 -9.28 -41.42 -8.43
C PRO A 307 -10.60 -42.16 -8.22
N SER A 308 -11.63 -41.76 -8.97
CA SER A 308 -12.97 -42.31 -8.81
C SER A 308 -12.95 -43.80 -9.14
N SER A 309 -13.15 -44.64 -8.12
CA SER A 309 -13.08 -46.09 -8.23
C SER A 309 -14.21 -46.59 -9.14
N THR A 310 -13.86 -46.81 -10.41
CA THR A 310 -14.77 -47.42 -11.38
C THR A 310 -15.19 -48.79 -10.84
N PRO A 311 -16.49 -49.07 -10.67
CA PRO A 311 -16.94 -50.32 -10.09
C PRO A 311 -16.56 -51.49 -11.00
N GLU A 312 -15.68 -52.35 -10.49
CA GLU A 312 -15.20 -53.53 -11.21
C GLU A 312 -16.37 -54.45 -11.60
N PRO A 313 -16.46 -54.92 -12.86
CA PRO A 313 -17.60 -55.71 -13.30
C PRO A 313 -17.63 -57.07 -12.60
N SER A 314 -18.71 -57.35 -11.88
CA SER A 314 -18.87 -58.58 -11.09
C SER A 314 -18.90 -59.84 -11.98
N ALA A 315 -17.72 -60.46 -12.12
CA ALA A 315 -17.54 -61.71 -12.87
C ALA A 315 -18.02 -62.90 -12.02
N SER A 316 -19.16 -63.48 -12.37
CA SER A 316 -19.63 -64.75 -11.80
C SER A 316 -18.80 -65.91 -12.37
N GLY A 317 -17.92 -66.51 -11.57
CA GLY A 317 -17.01 -67.58 -11.99
C GLY A 317 -16.92 -68.74 -10.98
N THR A 318 -17.26 -69.94 -11.43
CA THR A 318 -17.36 -71.18 -10.65
C THR A 318 -16.04 -71.63 -10.00
N SER A 319 -16.15 -72.25 -8.81
CA SER A 319 -15.05 -72.85 -8.04
C SER A 319 -14.62 -74.25 -8.53
N ASP A 320 -13.32 -74.54 -8.49
CA ASP A 320 -12.78 -75.86 -8.12
C ASP A 320 -11.32 -75.72 -7.61
N PRO A 321 -10.78 -76.58 -6.72
CA PRO A 321 -9.50 -76.33 -6.04
C PRO A 321 -8.33 -77.19 -6.58
N SER A 322 -7.11 -76.71 -6.37
CA SER A 322 -5.89 -77.53 -6.29
C SER A 322 -4.82 -76.83 -5.46
N ALA A 323 -4.03 -77.61 -4.72
CA ALA A 323 -3.02 -77.11 -3.79
C ALA A 323 -1.62 -77.04 -4.41
N VAL A 324 -0.70 -76.31 -3.77
CA VAL A 324 0.61 -76.80 -3.31
C VAL A 324 1.36 -75.67 -2.58
N GLU A 325 1.76 -75.93 -1.33
CA GLU A 325 2.83 -75.24 -0.59
C GLU A 325 4.16 -75.95 -0.96
N PRO A 326 5.32 -75.27 -1.07
CA PRO A 326 6.09 -74.89 0.15
C PRO A 326 7.04 -73.68 -0.07
N PRO A 327 8.03 -73.43 0.82
CA PRO A 327 7.89 -73.09 2.24
C PRO A 327 8.44 -71.67 2.52
N ALA A 328 8.35 -71.21 3.76
CA ALA A 328 9.10 -70.04 4.20
C ALA A 328 10.61 -70.33 4.32
N ASP A 329 11.43 -69.31 4.04
CA ASP A 329 12.74 -69.16 4.66
C ASP A 329 12.89 -67.70 5.12
N GLY A 330 13.53 -67.46 6.26
CA GLY A 330 13.48 -66.19 6.97
C GLY A 330 14.82 -65.46 6.99
N THR A 331 14.82 -64.13 7.08
CA THR A 331 16.00 -63.38 7.52
C THR A 331 15.59 -62.06 8.16
N ASP A 332 15.97 -61.84 9.42
CA ASP A 332 15.81 -60.55 10.09
C ASP A 332 16.73 -59.51 9.45
N GLY A 333 16.14 -58.57 8.71
CA GLY A 333 16.82 -57.41 8.14
C GLY A 333 16.38 -56.14 8.85
N SER A 334 17.19 -55.63 9.79
CA SER A 334 16.88 -54.40 10.52
C SER A 334 17.15 -53.15 9.68
N GLY A 335 16.31 -52.91 8.67
CA GLY A 335 16.21 -51.63 7.98
C GLY A 335 15.17 -50.74 8.67
N THR A 336 15.57 -49.55 9.12
CA THR A 336 14.62 -48.47 9.43
C THR A 336 14.21 -47.79 8.14
N ASP A 337 13.57 -48.54 7.25
CA ASP A 337 12.88 -47.96 6.10
C ASP A 337 11.70 -47.16 6.64
N GLN A 338 11.87 -45.84 6.67
CA GLN A 338 10.80 -44.93 7.02
C GLN A 338 9.77 -45.03 5.91
N ALA A 339 8.65 -45.69 6.19
CA ALA A 339 7.57 -45.81 5.23
C ALA A 339 7.06 -44.41 4.88
N ASP A 340 7.34 -43.96 3.66
CA ASP A 340 6.68 -42.81 3.06
C ASP A 340 5.17 -43.10 3.08
N ASP A 341 4.43 -42.35 3.90
CA ASP A 341 2.98 -42.51 4.01
C ASP A 341 2.33 -42.00 2.71
N PRO A 342 1.79 -42.87 1.85
CA PRO A 342 1.25 -42.47 0.56
C PRO A 342 -0.11 -41.76 0.68
N ALA A 343 -0.58 -41.51 1.92
CA ALA A 343 -1.78 -40.72 2.22
C ALA A 343 -1.47 -39.30 2.74
N ALA A 344 -0.21 -38.88 2.78
CA ALA A 344 0.15 -37.50 3.07
C ALA A 344 -0.35 -36.57 1.95
N ALA A 345 -1.41 -35.80 2.21
CA ALA A 345 -1.93 -34.80 1.29
C ALA A 345 -0.82 -33.79 0.90
N PRO A 346 -0.81 -33.28 -0.35
CA PRO A 346 0.21 -32.32 -0.80
C PRO A 346 0.24 -31.10 0.13
N PRO A 347 1.43 -30.56 0.44
CA PRO A 347 1.55 -29.43 1.35
C PRO A 347 0.81 -28.21 0.79
N LEU A 348 -0.01 -27.57 1.63
CA LEU A 348 -0.69 -26.33 1.28
C LEU A 348 0.35 -25.24 0.92
N PRO A 349 0.02 -24.34 -0.03
CA PRO A 349 0.96 -23.31 -0.46
C PRO A 349 1.30 -22.37 0.69
N THR A 350 2.59 -22.19 0.94
CA THR A 350 3.10 -21.18 1.86
C THR A 350 3.13 -19.80 1.20
N THR A 351 3.12 -18.75 2.02
CA THR A 351 3.31 -17.35 1.59
C THR A 351 4.55 -17.17 0.69
N GLU A 352 5.66 -17.84 1.02
CA GLU A 352 6.88 -17.86 0.19
C GLU A 352 6.63 -18.53 -1.17
N SER A 353 5.98 -19.69 -1.19
CA SER A 353 5.67 -20.40 -2.45
C SER A 353 4.75 -19.61 -3.38
N LEU A 354 3.75 -18.89 -2.83
CA LEU A 354 2.83 -18.05 -3.60
C LEU A 354 3.57 -16.88 -4.28
N LEU A 355 4.53 -16.26 -3.60
CA LEU A 355 5.34 -15.15 -4.11
C LEU A 355 6.56 -15.57 -4.94
N SER A 356 6.94 -16.86 -4.92
CA SER A 356 8.19 -17.34 -5.54
C SER A 356 8.19 -17.22 -7.08
N TRP A 357 9.14 -16.50 -7.66
CA TRP A 357 9.23 -16.32 -9.12
C TRP A 357 10.70 -16.24 -9.57
N PRO A 358 11.05 -16.74 -10.77
CA PRO A 358 12.40 -16.62 -11.33
C PRO A 358 12.67 -15.19 -11.84
N TRP A 359 12.74 -14.24 -10.92
CA TRP A 359 13.14 -12.86 -11.20
C TRP A 359 14.56 -12.81 -11.79
N SER A 360 14.74 -12.03 -12.84
CA SER A 360 16.06 -11.73 -13.40
C SER A 360 16.85 -10.80 -12.48
N THR A 361 16.15 -9.83 -11.89
CA THR A 361 16.71 -8.78 -11.02
C THR A 361 15.80 -8.58 -9.81
N THR A 362 16.36 -8.30 -8.63
CA THR A 362 15.63 -8.12 -7.38
C THR A 362 16.18 -6.94 -6.59
N GLY A 363 15.39 -6.33 -5.70
CA GLY A 363 15.85 -5.21 -4.88
C GLY A 363 15.94 -3.88 -5.65
N VAL A 364 15.09 -3.70 -6.65
CA VAL A 364 14.90 -2.40 -7.34
C VAL A 364 13.60 -1.79 -6.82
N ALA A 365 13.68 -0.62 -6.19
CA ALA A 365 12.51 0.17 -5.85
C ALA A 365 12.08 1.02 -7.05
N TRP A 366 10.78 1.16 -7.29
CA TRP A 366 10.24 2.04 -8.32
C TRP A 366 9.07 2.87 -7.75
N PRO A 367 9.35 4.03 -7.13
CA PRO A 367 8.37 5.07 -6.77
C PRO A 367 7.62 5.63 -7.98
N GLU A 368 6.80 6.67 -7.79
CA GLU A 368 6.36 7.49 -8.92
C GLU A 368 7.49 8.42 -9.38
N ALA A 369 7.38 8.96 -10.59
CA ALA A 369 8.21 10.09 -10.99
C ALA A 369 7.83 11.33 -10.18
N ASP A 370 8.83 12.12 -9.78
CA ASP A 370 8.69 13.41 -9.09
C ASP A 370 7.99 13.33 -7.72
N THR A 371 8.17 12.24 -6.97
CA THR A 371 7.63 12.10 -5.59
C THR A 371 8.61 11.56 -4.53
N VAL A 372 9.91 11.48 -4.85
CA VAL A 372 10.96 11.00 -3.95
C VAL A 372 11.62 12.15 -3.18
N VAL A 373 11.76 11.99 -1.86
CA VAL A 373 12.66 12.83 -1.03
C VAL A 373 13.86 12.03 -0.52
N ALA A 374 14.96 12.72 -0.20
CA ALA A 374 16.24 12.11 0.20
C ALA A 374 16.12 11.15 1.40
N ALA A 375 15.17 11.41 2.31
CA ALA A 375 14.91 10.56 3.48
C ALA A 375 14.29 9.19 3.11
N ASP A 376 13.62 9.07 1.96
CA ASP A 376 13.01 7.81 1.52
C ASP A 376 14.08 6.77 1.17
N LEU A 377 15.24 7.21 0.67
CA LEU A 377 16.33 6.31 0.28
C LEU A 377 16.89 5.49 1.46
N ASP A 378 16.88 6.04 2.68
CA ASP A 378 17.26 5.32 3.89
C ASP A 378 16.20 4.26 4.27
N VAL A 379 14.90 4.58 4.12
CA VAL A 379 13.79 3.65 4.38
C VAL A 379 13.78 2.52 3.35
N LEU A 380 14.02 2.83 2.07
CA LEU A 380 14.13 1.85 1.00
C LEU A 380 15.33 0.91 1.22
N ALA A 381 16.51 1.46 1.55
CA ALA A 381 17.70 0.66 1.86
C ALA A 381 17.49 -0.24 3.10
N ALA A 382 16.86 0.29 4.16
CA ALA A 382 16.49 -0.48 5.35
C ALA A 382 15.46 -1.60 5.05
N SER A 383 14.72 -1.49 3.95
CA SER A 383 13.74 -2.48 3.48
C SER A 383 14.33 -3.50 2.51
N GLY A 384 15.64 -3.45 2.24
CA GLY A 384 16.34 -4.40 1.37
C GLY A 384 16.39 -4.02 -0.11
N TYR A 385 15.94 -2.82 -0.49
CA TYR A 385 16.17 -2.31 -1.84
C TYR A 385 17.64 -1.89 -2.00
N THR A 386 18.26 -2.32 -3.10
CA THR A 386 19.67 -2.07 -3.44
C THR A 386 19.85 -0.96 -4.47
N SER A 387 18.79 -0.63 -5.22
CA SER A 387 18.75 0.48 -6.16
C SER A 387 17.34 1.08 -6.21
N THR A 388 17.23 2.39 -6.43
CA THR A 388 15.93 3.09 -6.61
C THR A 388 15.86 3.73 -7.99
N ILE A 389 14.82 3.44 -8.77
CA ILE A 389 14.51 4.17 -10.00
C ILE A 389 13.98 5.55 -9.59
N VAL A 390 14.52 6.62 -10.17
CA VAL A 390 14.13 8.02 -9.88
C VAL A 390 13.94 8.80 -11.17
N SER A 391 13.08 9.82 -11.15
CA SER A 391 12.93 10.82 -12.22
C SER A 391 14.24 11.59 -12.45
N SER A 392 14.46 12.14 -13.65
CA SER A 392 15.60 13.05 -13.88
C SER A 392 15.37 14.46 -13.30
N SER A 393 14.13 14.85 -12.98
CA SER A 393 13.85 16.02 -12.12
C SER A 393 14.26 15.79 -10.66
N ASN A 394 14.12 14.56 -10.13
CA ASN A 394 14.49 14.20 -8.75
C ASN A 394 16.01 14.20 -8.48
N VAL A 395 16.87 14.55 -9.44
CA VAL A 395 18.33 14.50 -9.29
C VAL A 395 19.05 15.73 -9.85
N GLU A 396 19.85 16.39 -9.00
CA GLU A 396 20.82 17.39 -9.45
C GLU A 396 22.17 16.72 -9.71
N VAL A 397 22.63 16.80 -10.96
CA VAL A 397 23.92 16.25 -11.41
C VAL A 397 24.90 17.39 -11.71
N SER A 398 26.09 17.34 -11.13
CA SER A 398 27.08 18.42 -11.19
C SER A 398 27.86 18.53 -12.52
N THR A 399 27.36 17.93 -13.61
CA THR A 399 28.05 17.86 -14.91
C THR A 399 27.32 18.64 -16.03
N GLY A 400 28.05 19.01 -17.08
CA GLY A 400 27.53 19.82 -18.20
C GLY A 400 27.00 19.02 -19.39
N ALA A 401 26.73 17.72 -19.23
CA ALA A 401 26.30 16.81 -20.29
C ALA A 401 25.47 15.65 -19.72
N THR A 402 24.73 14.94 -20.57
CA THR A 402 23.94 13.77 -20.15
C THR A 402 24.85 12.63 -19.67
N GLU A 403 24.59 12.06 -18.50
CA GLU A 403 25.35 10.99 -17.85
C GLU A 403 24.80 9.58 -18.18
N ASN A 404 25.24 8.54 -17.45
CA ASN A 404 24.57 7.24 -17.42
C ASN A 404 23.33 7.32 -16.50
N ALA A 405 22.42 6.36 -16.66
CA ALA A 405 21.31 6.15 -15.73
C ALA A 405 21.79 5.73 -14.34
N ALA A 406 22.87 4.94 -14.22
CA ALA A 406 23.44 4.60 -12.92
C ALA A 406 23.91 5.87 -12.20
N THR A 407 23.43 6.06 -10.97
CA THR A 407 23.74 7.22 -10.14
C THR A 407 24.05 6.80 -8.70
N GLN A 408 24.86 7.60 -8.02
CA GLN A 408 25.13 7.43 -6.59
C GLN A 408 24.42 8.54 -5.82
N LEU A 409 23.31 8.19 -5.16
CA LEU A 409 22.44 9.07 -4.38
C LEU A 409 22.87 9.02 -2.91
N GLY A 410 23.92 9.77 -2.58
CA GLY A 410 24.53 9.71 -1.26
C GLY A 410 25.12 8.32 -0.96
N ALA A 411 24.52 7.58 -0.04
CA ALA A 411 24.92 6.21 0.30
C ALA A 411 24.27 5.14 -0.60
N THR A 412 23.13 5.44 -1.22
CA THR A 412 22.28 4.48 -1.95
C THR A 412 22.54 4.57 -3.46
N ALA A 413 22.50 3.44 -4.17
CA ALA A 413 22.53 3.44 -5.63
C ALA A 413 21.17 3.85 -6.19
N GLY A 414 21.16 4.61 -7.28
CA GLY A 414 19.95 4.98 -8.00
C GLY A 414 20.08 4.68 -9.49
N LEU A 415 18.93 4.70 -10.17
CA LEU A 415 18.82 4.51 -11.61
C LEU A 415 17.91 5.60 -12.18
N VAL A 416 18.51 6.62 -12.80
CA VAL A 416 17.79 7.78 -13.35
C VAL A 416 17.01 7.35 -14.60
N SER A 417 15.68 7.39 -14.50
CA SER A 417 14.78 7.42 -15.65
C SER A 417 14.95 8.78 -16.33
N ASP A 418 15.14 8.77 -17.65
CA ASP A 418 15.35 10.00 -18.41
C ASP A 418 14.02 10.57 -18.90
N ASP A 419 13.51 11.63 -18.27
CA ASP A 419 12.11 12.03 -18.42
C ASP A 419 11.76 12.45 -19.86
N MET A 420 12.69 13.09 -20.57
CA MET A 420 12.48 13.45 -21.98
C MET A 420 12.43 12.21 -22.88
N LEU A 421 13.25 11.19 -22.65
CA LEU A 421 13.13 9.91 -23.37
C LEU A 421 11.90 9.12 -22.95
N SER A 422 11.53 9.12 -21.68
CA SER A 422 10.35 8.45 -21.12
C SER A 422 9.05 9.06 -21.64
N THR A 423 8.98 10.39 -21.75
CA THR A 423 7.85 11.11 -22.36
C THR A 423 7.75 10.78 -23.84
N LEU A 424 8.82 10.97 -24.62
CA LEU A 424 8.81 10.70 -26.07
C LEU A 424 8.56 9.21 -26.40
N LEU A 425 9.01 8.29 -25.55
CA LEU A 425 8.68 6.87 -25.61
C LEU A 425 7.20 6.61 -25.31
N SER A 426 6.63 7.28 -24.31
CA SER A 426 5.21 7.17 -23.92
C SER A 426 4.29 7.75 -25.01
N ASP A 427 4.63 8.90 -25.59
CA ASP A 427 3.90 9.53 -26.69
C ASP A 427 3.90 8.63 -27.93
N ALA A 428 5.08 8.13 -28.32
CA ALA A 428 5.20 7.19 -29.44
C ALA A 428 4.50 5.86 -29.15
N ALA A 429 4.51 5.35 -27.92
CA ALA A 429 3.78 4.14 -27.55
C ALA A 429 2.26 4.36 -27.52
N GLY A 430 1.78 5.55 -27.10
CA GLY A 430 0.38 5.91 -26.97
C GLY A 430 -0.27 6.52 -28.22
N ALA A 431 0.46 6.66 -29.32
CA ALA A 431 0.03 7.33 -30.54
C ALA A 431 -1.33 6.83 -31.10
N SER A 432 -2.13 7.76 -31.62
CA SER A 432 -3.44 7.49 -32.25
C SER A 432 -3.31 6.87 -33.65
N ASP A 433 -2.28 7.25 -34.40
CA ASP A 433 -2.13 7.03 -35.83
C ASP A 433 -0.66 7.07 -36.27
N ASP A 434 -0.41 6.67 -37.53
CA ASP A 434 0.93 6.61 -38.12
C ASP A 434 1.67 7.96 -38.13
N ALA A 435 0.95 9.09 -38.24
CA ALA A 435 1.58 10.40 -38.31
C ALA A 435 1.98 10.88 -36.91
N ALA A 436 1.10 10.75 -35.91
CA ALA A 436 1.42 10.97 -34.51
C ALA A 436 2.62 10.11 -34.07
N TRP A 437 2.62 8.82 -34.41
CA TRP A 437 3.75 7.92 -34.15
C TRP A 437 5.05 8.42 -34.79
N ALA A 438 5.01 8.81 -36.07
CA ALA A 438 6.19 9.26 -36.80
C ALA A 438 6.76 10.59 -36.25
N THR A 439 5.92 11.52 -35.78
CA THR A 439 6.37 12.72 -35.07
C THR A 439 7.14 12.36 -33.80
N SER A 440 6.51 11.64 -32.85
CA SER A 440 7.14 11.29 -31.57
C SER A 440 8.36 10.39 -31.75
N MET A 441 8.34 9.46 -32.70
CA MET A 441 9.48 8.59 -33.01
C MET A 441 10.65 9.37 -33.62
N ALA A 442 10.41 10.35 -34.49
CA ALA A 442 11.46 11.22 -35.03
C ALA A 442 12.12 12.07 -33.93
N GLU A 443 11.36 12.48 -32.91
CA GLU A 443 11.84 13.27 -31.78
C GLU A 443 12.58 12.44 -30.74
N LEU A 444 12.09 11.23 -30.43
CA LEU A 444 12.82 10.22 -29.66
C LEU A 444 14.17 9.91 -30.33
N SER A 445 14.13 9.66 -31.64
CA SER A 445 15.29 9.41 -32.50
C SER A 445 16.30 10.58 -32.46
N ALA A 446 15.85 11.81 -32.57
CA ALA A 446 16.67 13.01 -32.44
C ALA A 446 17.22 13.25 -31.02
N SER A 447 16.48 12.87 -29.99
CA SER A 447 16.93 12.92 -28.60
C SER A 447 18.12 11.99 -28.39
N VAL A 448 17.99 10.71 -28.76
CA VAL A 448 19.07 9.71 -28.63
C VAL A 448 20.28 10.06 -29.54
N ALA A 449 20.06 10.69 -30.70
CA ALA A 449 21.14 11.25 -31.52
C ALA A 449 21.88 12.39 -30.80
N THR A 450 21.14 13.26 -30.11
CA THR A 450 21.71 14.39 -29.36
C THR A 450 22.48 13.89 -28.13
N VAL A 451 21.98 12.86 -27.43
CA VAL A 451 22.72 12.13 -26.39
C VAL A 451 24.07 11.71 -26.94
N ALA A 452 24.12 10.83 -27.95
CA ALA A 452 25.38 10.32 -28.49
C ALA A 452 26.32 11.47 -28.94
N ARG A 453 25.76 12.56 -29.46
CA ARG A 453 26.55 13.71 -29.97
C ARG A 453 27.20 14.58 -28.88
N GLU A 454 26.69 14.57 -27.65
CA GLU A 454 27.34 15.26 -26.52
C GLU A 454 28.69 14.63 -26.14
N ARG A 455 28.85 13.31 -26.29
CA ARG A 455 30.11 12.57 -26.09
C ARG A 455 30.22 11.40 -27.09
N PRO A 456 30.66 11.63 -28.35
CA PRO A 456 30.67 10.60 -29.40
C PRO A 456 31.62 9.41 -29.19
N SER A 457 32.47 9.46 -28.17
CA SER A 457 33.44 8.41 -27.84
C SER A 457 33.03 7.58 -26.61
N ASP A 458 31.83 7.77 -26.10
CA ASP A 458 31.38 7.27 -24.80
C ASP A 458 30.05 6.51 -24.93
N ALA A 459 30.07 5.20 -24.67
CA ALA A 459 28.95 4.28 -24.87
C ALA A 459 27.96 4.33 -23.68
N ARG A 460 27.39 5.52 -23.45
CA ARG A 460 26.50 5.80 -22.32
C ARG A 460 25.25 4.96 -22.34
N THR A 461 24.83 4.51 -21.16
CA THR A 461 23.61 3.72 -20.95
C THR A 461 22.56 4.57 -20.24
N LEU A 462 21.44 4.82 -20.92
CA LEU A 462 20.27 5.52 -20.38
C LEU A 462 19.14 4.54 -20.08
N LEU A 463 18.25 4.93 -19.16
CA LEU A 463 16.97 4.28 -18.91
C LEU A 463 15.87 5.21 -19.42
N ALA A 464 14.93 4.66 -20.18
CA ALA A 464 13.61 5.25 -20.36
C ALA A 464 12.55 4.35 -19.68
N THR A 465 11.44 4.91 -19.26
CA THR A 465 10.36 4.15 -18.61
C THR A 465 8.99 4.48 -19.18
N LEU A 466 8.06 3.54 -19.08
CA LEU A 466 6.62 3.83 -19.17
C LEU A 466 6.04 3.96 -17.76
N GLY A 467 5.26 5.03 -17.52
CA GLY A 467 4.48 5.17 -16.28
C GLY A 467 3.30 4.20 -16.21
N ARG A 468 2.70 4.03 -15.03
CA ARG A 468 1.60 3.06 -14.78
C ARG A 468 0.41 3.21 -15.74
N GLY A 469 0.08 4.43 -16.15
CA GLY A 469 -1.07 4.75 -16.98
C GLY A 469 -0.94 4.47 -18.49
N TRP A 470 0.10 3.74 -18.93
CA TRP A 470 0.39 3.49 -20.36
C TRP A 470 -0.74 2.75 -21.10
N SER A 471 -0.70 2.79 -22.44
CA SER A 471 -1.78 2.26 -23.30
C SER A 471 -1.42 0.90 -23.92
N PRO A 472 -1.87 -0.24 -23.35
CA PRO A 472 -1.58 -1.58 -23.88
C PRO A 472 -2.43 -1.97 -25.10
N ASP A 473 -3.43 -1.15 -25.46
CA ASP A 473 -4.25 -1.31 -26.66
C ASP A 473 -3.50 -0.95 -27.96
N SER A 474 -2.35 -0.29 -27.81
CA SER A 474 -1.54 0.23 -28.90
C SER A 474 -0.52 -0.78 -29.42
N ALA A 475 -0.53 -1.04 -30.73
CA ALA A 475 0.55 -1.74 -31.42
C ALA A 475 1.83 -0.90 -31.57
N TYR A 476 1.79 0.40 -31.24
CA TYR A 476 2.93 1.30 -31.44
C TYR A 476 4.06 1.06 -30.44
N LEU A 477 3.84 0.54 -29.23
CA LEU A 477 4.94 0.25 -28.29
C LEU A 477 5.99 -0.70 -28.90
N THR A 478 5.55 -1.86 -29.40
CA THR A 478 6.43 -2.86 -30.02
C THR A 478 7.13 -2.29 -31.26
N ARG A 479 6.44 -1.44 -32.02
CA ARG A 479 6.99 -0.73 -33.20
C ARG A 479 8.03 0.32 -32.81
N THR A 480 7.80 1.11 -31.77
CA THR A 480 8.74 2.11 -31.23
C THR A 480 10.00 1.44 -30.71
N LEU A 481 9.89 0.33 -29.96
CA LEU A 481 11.04 -0.42 -29.45
C LEU A 481 11.85 -1.08 -30.58
N ALA A 482 11.20 -1.55 -31.65
CA ALA A 482 11.88 -2.03 -32.85
C ALA A 482 12.57 -0.89 -33.64
N ALA A 483 11.87 0.22 -33.86
CA ALA A 483 12.42 1.39 -34.56
C ALA A 483 13.61 2.01 -33.81
N LEU A 484 13.54 2.08 -32.48
CA LEU A 484 14.62 2.53 -31.60
C LEU A 484 15.86 1.64 -31.73
N ARG A 485 15.72 0.31 -31.68
CA ARG A 485 16.81 -0.66 -31.91
C ARG A 485 17.48 -0.46 -33.27
N ASP A 486 16.71 -0.13 -34.30
CA ASP A 486 17.18 -0.05 -35.67
C ASP A 486 17.81 1.32 -36.03
N LEU A 487 17.88 2.27 -35.09
CA LEU A 487 18.58 3.56 -35.26
C LEU A 487 20.12 3.38 -35.26
N PRO A 488 20.87 3.99 -36.21
CA PRO A 488 22.34 3.90 -36.24
C PRO A 488 23.11 4.48 -35.04
N TRP A 489 22.41 5.09 -34.07
CA TRP A 489 22.97 5.70 -32.86
C TRP A 489 22.32 5.22 -31.57
N SER A 490 21.47 4.20 -31.64
CA SER A 490 21.00 3.47 -30.46
C SER A 490 21.63 2.07 -30.41
N ALA A 491 21.74 1.53 -29.21
CA ALA A 491 21.91 0.12 -28.95
C ALA A 491 20.92 -0.27 -27.84
N GLN A 492 20.36 -1.47 -27.91
CA GLN A 492 19.57 -2.00 -26.79
C GLN A 492 20.49 -2.32 -25.59
N SER A 493 19.94 -2.24 -24.39
CA SER A 493 20.63 -2.54 -23.14
C SER A 493 19.66 -3.15 -22.15
N THR A 494 20.12 -4.08 -21.31
CA THR A 494 19.31 -4.61 -20.19
C THR A 494 19.27 -3.64 -19.01
N LEU A 495 18.31 -3.82 -18.11
CA LEU A 495 18.27 -3.11 -16.82
C LEU A 495 19.50 -3.47 -15.98
N GLN A 496 19.92 -4.74 -15.98
CA GLN A 496 21.19 -5.17 -15.38
C GLN A 496 22.42 -4.43 -15.94
N GLU A 497 22.52 -4.24 -17.27
CA GLU A 497 23.59 -3.44 -17.85
C GLU A 497 23.49 -1.96 -17.50
N ALA A 498 22.29 -1.41 -17.34
CA ALA A 498 22.09 -0.03 -16.90
C ALA A 498 22.53 0.15 -15.43
N VAL A 499 22.13 -0.74 -14.52
CA VAL A 499 22.56 -0.75 -13.11
C VAL A 499 24.06 -1.01 -12.97
N ALA A 500 24.65 -1.85 -13.82
CA ALA A 500 26.09 -2.15 -13.82
C ALA A 500 26.95 -1.10 -14.58
N SER A 501 26.34 -0.07 -15.17
CA SER A 501 27.08 1.02 -15.81
C SER A 501 27.81 1.89 -14.79
N ALA A 502 28.84 2.64 -15.23
CA ALA A 502 29.65 3.45 -14.31
C ALA A 502 28.80 4.59 -13.71
N PRO A 503 28.59 4.65 -12.38
CA PRO A 503 27.65 5.58 -11.78
C PRO A 503 28.24 6.99 -11.65
N THR A 504 27.41 8.01 -11.89
CA THR A 504 27.76 9.41 -11.61
C THR A 504 27.17 9.84 -10.26
N ALA A 505 27.90 10.64 -9.48
CA ALA A 505 27.40 11.16 -8.21
C ALA A 505 26.37 12.29 -8.43
N ALA A 506 25.23 12.20 -7.75
CA ALA A 506 24.15 13.18 -7.80
C ALA A 506 23.59 13.47 -6.39
N THR A 507 22.90 14.58 -6.25
CA THR A 507 22.10 14.90 -5.05
C THR A 507 20.62 14.77 -5.39
N VAL A 508 19.82 14.25 -4.45
CA VAL A 508 18.37 14.21 -4.61
C VAL A 508 17.81 15.63 -4.57
N VAL A 509 16.87 15.91 -5.48
CA VAL A 509 15.96 17.05 -5.40
C VAL A 509 14.68 16.53 -4.76
N ASP A 510 14.38 17.04 -3.55
CA ASP A 510 13.24 16.63 -2.74
C ASP A 510 11.93 17.13 -3.38
N GLU A 511 11.26 16.27 -4.13
CA GLU A 511 9.87 16.47 -4.57
C GLU A 511 8.98 15.55 -3.72
N PRO A 512 8.18 16.06 -2.77
CA PRO A 512 7.35 15.23 -1.90
C PRO A 512 6.07 14.77 -2.59
N GLU A 513 5.47 13.69 -2.10
CA GLU A 513 4.09 13.32 -2.44
C GLU A 513 3.10 14.44 -2.08
N ASP A 514 1.97 14.47 -2.79
CA ASP A 514 0.85 15.35 -2.47
C ASP A 514 0.41 15.22 -1.00
N ASP A 515 0.18 16.37 -0.34
CA ASP A 515 -0.16 16.45 1.09
C ASP A 515 -1.39 15.61 1.47
N ALA A 516 -2.38 15.50 0.58
CA ALA A 516 -3.59 14.72 0.83
C ALA A 516 -3.32 13.21 0.66
N ARG A 517 -2.61 12.79 -0.40
CA ARG A 517 -2.15 11.40 -0.55
C ARG A 517 -1.26 10.98 0.63
N ALA A 518 -0.29 11.80 1.02
CA ALA A 518 0.57 11.54 2.17
C ALA A 518 -0.20 11.47 3.50
N ALA A 519 -1.28 12.26 3.67
CA ALA A 519 -2.16 12.17 4.84
C ALA A 519 -3.00 10.88 4.87
N LEU A 520 -3.48 10.42 3.70
CA LEU A 520 -4.19 9.13 3.57
C LEU A 520 -3.26 7.95 3.86
N LEU A 521 -2.07 7.91 3.26
CA LEU A 521 -1.08 6.85 3.49
C LEU A 521 -0.58 6.84 4.95
N ARG A 522 -0.48 8.01 5.61
CA ARG A 522 -0.17 8.12 7.04
C ARG A 522 -1.28 7.61 7.97
N THR A 523 -2.54 7.75 7.54
CA THR A 523 -3.71 7.15 8.21
C THR A 523 -3.66 5.62 8.06
N LEU A 524 -3.43 5.13 6.85
CA LEU A 524 -3.33 3.71 6.51
C LEU A 524 -2.17 3.01 7.25
N ALA A 525 -0.98 3.62 7.29
CA ALA A 525 0.17 3.14 8.07
C ALA A 525 -0.08 3.18 9.59
N THR A 526 -1.03 4.00 10.06
CA THR A 526 -1.46 4.01 11.47
C THR A 526 -2.49 2.92 11.76
N ALA A 527 -3.35 2.59 10.80
CA ALA A 527 -4.26 1.45 10.86
C ALA A 527 -3.50 0.10 10.89
N ASP A 528 -2.53 -0.09 10.00
CA ASP A 528 -1.67 -1.29 9.97
C ASP A 528 -0.91 -1.48 11.30
N ARG A 529 -0.26 -0.42 11.80
CA ARG A 529 0.40 -0.43 13.11
C ARG A 529 -0.56 -0.79 14.24
N ARG A 530 -1.80 -0.28 14.24
CA ARG A 530 -2.83 -0.60 15.25
C ARG A 530 -3.21 -2.08 15.23
N VAL A 531 -3.33 -2.70 14.05
CA VAL A 531 -3.59 -4.15 13.94
C VAL A 531 -2.36 -4.97 14.36
N SER A 532 -1.16 -4.56 13.94
CA SER A 532 0.10 -5.18 14.36
C SER A 532 0.26 -5.16 15.89
N ASP A 533 0.07 -4.01 16.53
CA ASP A 533 0.12 -3.83 17.98
C ASP A 533 -0.87 -4.75 18.71
N PHE A 534 -2.15 -4.74 18.29
CA PHE A 534 -3.18 -5.63 18.81
C PHE A 534 -2.81 -7.12 18.64
N SER A 535 -2.24 -7.49 17.49
CA SER A 535 -1.90 -8.88 17.17
C SER A 535 -0.85 -9.49 18.11
N THR A 536 -0.06 -8.67 18.82
CA THR A 536 0.90 -9.14 19.84
C THR A 536 0.25 -9.83 21.04
N ALA A 537 -1.09 -9.75 21.17
CA ALA A 537 -1.87 -10.52 22.14
C ALA A 537 -2.31 -11.91 21.63
N LEU A 538 -2.18 -12.22 20.33
CA LEU A 538 -2.75 -13.43 19.73
C LEU A 538 -1.73 -14.56 19.61
N ALA A 539 -2.18 -15.81 19.79
CA ALA A 539 -1.40 -17.01 19.51
C ALA A 539 -1.11 -17.21 18.01
N GLN A 540 -1.97 -16.68 17.13
CA GLN A 540 -1.78 -16.66 15.68
C GLN A 540 -2.00 -15.23 15.14
N PRO A 541 -1.01 -14.32 15.27
CA PRO A 541 -1.11 -12.91 14.86
C PRO A 541 -1.52 -12.69 13.40
N GLN A 542 -1.16 -13.64 12.52
CA GLN A 542 -1.46 -13.60 11.09
C GLN A 542 -2.95 -13.65 10.76
N THR A 543 -3.79 -14.12 11.68
CA THR A 543 -5.26 -14.16 11.51
C THR A 543 -5.90 -12.78 11.38
N VAL A 544 -5.22 -11.73 11.85
CA VAL A 544 -5.65 -10.32 11.67
C VAL A 544 -4.63 -9.50 10.86
N THR A 545 -3.32 -9.76 11.00
CA THR A 545 -2.30 -8.98 10.27
C THR A 545 -2.18 -9.36 8.80
N GLY A 546 -2.51 -10.59 8.38
CA GLY A 546 -2.50 -10.98 6.96
C GLY A 546 -3.45 -10.12 6.12
N PRO A 547 -4.78 -10.16 6.38
CA PRO A 547 -5.76 -9.36 5.64
C PRO A 547 -5.51 -7.86 5.74
N ALA A 548 -5.22 -7.34 6.94
CA ALA A 548 -4.96 -5.91 7.14
C ALA A 548 -3.74 -5.43 6.34
N ARG A 549 -2.65 -6.21 6.32
CA ARG A 549 -1.45 -5.87 5.54
C ARG A 549 -1.69 -5.90 4.04
N LEU A 550 -2.44 -6.88 3.53
CA LEU A 550 -2.79 -6.96 2.12
C LEU A 550 -3.67 -5.76 1.69
N ARG A 551 -4.64 -5.37 2.52
CA ARG A 551 -5.43 -4.14 2.35
C ARG A 551 -4.56 -2.87 2.38
N THR A 552 -3.61 -2.78 3.31
CA THR A 552 -2.65 -1.66 3.37
C THR A 552 -1.76 -1.57 2.12
N LEU A 553 -1.35 -2.68 1.54
CA LEU A 553 -0.58 -2.68 0.29
C LEU A 553 -1.44 -2.27 -0.91
N ALA A 554 -2.66 -2.80 -1.00
CA ALA A 554 -3.61 -2.52 -2.07
C ALA A 554 -4.07 -1.05 -2.09
N LEU A 555 -4.40 -0.48 -0.93
CA LEU A 555 -4.78 0.93 -0.79
C LEU A 555 -3.57 1.87 -0.89
N ALA A 556 -2.34 1.37 -0.74
CA ALA A 556 -1.13 2.13 -1.06
C ALA A 556 -0.80 2.12 -2.57
N SER A 557 -1.53 1.39 -3.41
CA SER A 557 -1.18 1.24 -4.83
C SER A 557 -1.08 2.56 -5.60
N HIS A 558 -0.20 2.60 -6.60
CA HIS A 558 -0.16 3.64 -7.63
C HIS A 558 -1.46 3.69 -8.46
N ALA A 559 -2.19 2.57 -8.58
CA ALA A 559 -3.46 2.49 -9.32
C ALA A 559 -4.55 3.45 -8.79
N TRP A 560 -4.51 3.82 -7.51
CA TRP A 560 -5.46 4.75 -6.90
C TRP A 560 -5.25 6.23 -7.26
N ARG A 561 -4.17 6.60 -7.99
CA ARG A 561 -3.90 8.01 -8.32
C ARG A 561 -4.99 8.67 -9.19
N ASP A 562 -5.63 7.91 -10.07
CA ASP A 562 -6.76 8.37 -10.89
C ASP A 562 -8.11 8.39 -10.12
N ASN A 563 -8.15 7.88 -8.87
CA ASN A 563 -9.36 7.70 -8.07
C ASN A 563 -9.18 8.14 -6.58
N PRO A 564 -8.84 9.42 -6.32
CA PRO A 564 -8.51 9.90 -4.97
C PRO A 564 -9.71 9.90 -4.02
N ASP A 565 -10.94 10.16 -4.52
CA ASP A 565 -12.16 10.11 -3.70
C ASP A 565 -12.49 8.67 -3.25
N GLY A 566 -12.28 7.67 -4.13
CA GLY A 566 -12.42 6.26 -3.78
C GLY A 566 -11.38 5.83 -2.75
N LEU A 567 -10.11 6.22 -2.94
CA LEU A 567 -9.04 5.97 -1.98
C LEU A 567 -9.35 6.58 -0.61
N ALA A 568 -9.88 7.80 -0.55
CA ALA A 568 -10.23 8.45 0.71
C ALA A 568 -11.34 7.71 1.46
N ALA A 569 -12.34 7.17 0.74
CA ALA A 569 -13.39 6.34 1.33
C ALA A 569 -12.83 5.02 1.88
N GLU A 570 -11.98 4.33 1.12
CA GLU A 570 -11.43 3.04 1.50
C GLU A 570 -10.38 3.12 2.63
N VAL A 571 -9.55 4.17 2.67
CA VAL A 571 -8.66 4.43 3.80
C VAL A 571 -9.44 4.73 5.08
N ALA A 572 -10.58 5.44 4.99
CA ALA A 572 -11.47 5.64 6.14
C ALA A 572 -12.14 4.32 6.60
N ALA A 573 -12.49 3.43 5.67
CA ALA A 573 -13.00 2.09 5.99
C ALA A 573 -11.92 1.21 6.66
N ALA A 574 -10.67 1.27 6.21
CA ALA A 574 -9.54 0.53 6.80
C ALA A 574 -9.15 1.06 8.21
N ASP A 575 -9.19 2.37 8.45
CA ASP A 575 -9.02 2.91 9.81
C ASP A 575 -10.16 2.43 10.73
N ALA A 576 -11.41 2.50 10.30
CA ALA A 576 -12.56 2.00 11.07
C ALA A 576 -12.48 0.49 11.35
N GLU A 577 -12.05 -0.32 10.39
CA GLU A 577 -11.83 -1.76 10.55
C GLU A 577 -10.70 -2.06 11.55
N SER A 578 -9.59 -1.33 11.50
CA SER A 578 -8.50 -1.51 12.48
C SER A 578 -8.89 -1.07 13.90
N VAL A 579 -9.76 -0.04 14.05
CA VAL A 579 -10.40 0.28 15.34
C VAL A 579 -11.26 -0.90 15.82
N ALA A 580 -12.14 -1.43 14.95
CA ALA A 580 -12.98 -2.57 15.30
C ALA A 580 -12.15 -3.82 15.68
N THR A 581 -11.07 -4.08 14.94
CA THR A 581 -10.11 -5.16 15.20
C THR A 581 -9.47 -5.03 16.57
N SER A 582 -9.01 -3.82 16.95
CA SER A 582 -8.48 -3.57 18.30
C SER A 582 -9.50 -3.78 19.43
N GLY A 583 -10.80 -3.75 19.13
CA GLY A 583 -11.89 -4.04 20.07
C GLY A 583 -12.19 -5.53 20.29
N LEU A 584 -11.63 -6.44 19.47
CA LEU A 584 -11.99 -7.86 19.49
C LEU A 584 -11.56 -8.59 20.78
N VAL A 585 -10.55 -8.09 21.49
CA VAL A 585 -10.19 -8.52 22.85
C VAL A 585 -10.47 -7.38 23.83
N SER A 586 -11.47 -7.54 24.69
CA SER A 586 -12.00 -6.44 25.51
C SER A 586 -12.50 -6.88 26.89
N ILE A 587 -12.57 -5.92 27.82
CA ILE A 587 -13.05 -6.14 29.19
C ILE A 587 -14.58 -5.95 29.22
N VAL A 588 -15.31 -7.02 29.53
CA VAL A 588 -16.76 -7.01 29.69
C VAL A 588 -17.09 -6.88 31.18
N GLN A 589 -17.85 -5.85 31.52
CA GLN A 589 -18.27 -5.61 32.90
C GLN A 589 -19.31 -6.65 33.35
N GLY A 590 -19.12 -7.18 34.57
CA GLY A 590 -20.23 -7.68 35.37
C GLY A 590 -21.00 -6.51 35.98
N SER A 591 -22.29 -6.70 36.29
CA SER A 591 -23.18 -5.68 36.86
C SER A 591 -22.63 -5.00 38.13
N ASP A 592 -23.07 -3.78 38.39
CA ASP A 592 -22.64 -2.91 39.51
C ASP A 592 -22.42 -3.66 40.83
N LEU A 593 -21.18 -3.62 41.33
CA LEU A 593 -20.71 -4.40 42.47
C LEU A 593 -20.32 -3.50 43.65
N SER A 594 -21.12 -3.54 44.71
CA SER A 594 -20.77 -2.98 46.01
C SER A 594 -19.79 -3.90 46.75
N ILE A 595 -18.67 -3.37 47.24
CA ILE A 595 -17.69 -4.13 48.03
C ILE A 595 -18.06 -4.05 49.51
N LEU A 596 -18.39 -5.21 50.10
CA LEU A 596 -18.65 -5.37 51.53
C LEU A 596 -17.56 -6.24 52.18
N GLY A 597 -16.66 -5.60 52.93
CA GLY A 597 -15.62 -6.26 53.73
C GLY A 597 -14.19 -5.95 53.30
N ASP A 598 -13.24 -6.20 54.21
CA ASP A 598 -11.87 -5.68 54.12
C ASP A 598 -11.06 -6.24 52.94
N ARG A 599 -11.34 -7.47 52.50
CA ARG A 599 -10.75 -8.11 51.30
C ARG A 599 -11.86 -8.70 50.44
N THR A 600 -11.83 -8.39 49.15
CA THR A 600 -12.80 -8.89 48.15
C THR A 600 -12.09 -9.17 46.83
N SER A 601 -12.60 -10.10 46.02
CA SER A 601 -12.16 -10.25 44.63
C SER A 601 -13.15 -9.57 43.69
N LEU A 602 -12.72 -8.57 42.93
CA LEU A 602 -13.53 -7.97 41.85
C LEU A 602 -13.61 -8.98 40.68
N PRO A 603 -14.80 -9.49 40.32
CA PRO A 603 -14.96 -10.37 39.17
C PRO A 603 -15.06 -9.54 37.89
N LEU A 604 -14.10 -9.73 36.99
CA LEU A 604 -14.11 -9.14 35.65
C LEU A 604 -14.19 -10.25 34.61
N TYR A 605 -14.63 -9.93 33.41
CA TYR A 605 -14.62 -10.85 32.28
C TYR A 605 -13.78 -10.23 31.15
N VAL A 606 -12.92 -11.04 30.52
CA VAL A 606 -12.22 -10.67 29.29
C VAL A 606 -12.81 -11.52 28.18
N GLN A 607 -13.39 -10.87 27.18
CA GLN A 607 -13.91 -11.50 25.97
C GLN A 607 -12.83 -11.46 24.88
N ASN A 608 -12.74 -12.55 24.12
CA ASN A 608 -11.98 -12.64 22.89
C ASN A 608 -12.93 -13.07 21.77
N SER A 609 -13.10 -12.21 20.78
CA SER A 609 -13.95 -12.45 19.60
C SER A 609 -13.11 -12.63 18.33
N THR A 610 -11.86 -13.09 18.49
CA THR A 610 -11.00 -13.52 17.38
C THR A 610 -11.03 -15.04 17.24
N SER A 611 -10.68 -15.52 16.05
CA SER A 611 -10.49 -16.94 15.73
C SER A 611 -9.21 -17.54 16.33
N SER A 612 -8.33 -16.73 16.92
CA SER A 612 -7.13 -17.14 17.64
C SER A 612 -7.40 -17.21 19.15
N ALA A 613 -6.63 -18.01 19.89
CA ALA A 613 -6.48 -17.77 21.33
C ALA A 613 -5.75 -16.43 21.58
N ALA A 614 -6.03 -15.77 22.69
CA ALA A 614 -5.43 -14.50 23.07
C ALA A 614 -4.88 -14.55 24.50
N THR A 615 -3.66 -14.06 24.72
CA THR A 615 -3.00 -13.94 26.02
C THR A 615 -2.69 -12.48 26.31
N VAL A 616 -3.39 -11.91 27.30
CA VAL A 616 -3.28 -10.52 27.72
C VAL A 616 -2.98 -10.43 29.21
N TYR A 617 -2.42 -9.31 29.63
CA TYR A 617 -2.22 -8.94 31.01
C TYR A 617 -3.18 -7.81 31.36
N LEU A 618 -4.09 -8.09 32.29
CA LEU A 618 -4.95 -7.08 32.89
C LEU A 618 -4.11 -6.21 33.82
N MET A 619 -4.01 -4.93 33.46
CA MET A 619 -3.40 -3.87 34.27
C MET A 619 -4.51 -3.17 35.06
N VAL A 620 -4.33 -3.06 36.38
CA VAL A 620 -5.32 -2.49 37.30
C VAL A 620 -4.72 -1.34 38.10
N GLN A 621 -5.30 -0.15 38.00
CA GLN A 621 -4.80 1.06 38.65
C GLN A 621 -5.95 1.85 39.32
N PRO A 622 -5.99 1.94 40.67
CA PRO A 622 -6.97 2.76 41.38
C PRO A 622 -6.61 4.25 41.34
N SER A 623 -7.62 5.13 41.30
CA SER A 623 -7.44 6.59 41.25
C SER A 623 -6.97 7.21 42.57
N ASN A 624 -7.08 6.49 43.68
CA ASN A 624 -6.65 6.92 45.01
C ASN A 624 -6.32 5.73 45.91
N SER A 625 -5.72 5.98 47.07
CA SER A 625 -5.25 4.95 48.02
C SER A 625 -6.33 4.39 48.96
N LEU A 626 -7.63 4.65 48.72
CA LEU A 626 -8.72 4.07 49.52
C LEU A 626 -8.95 2.58 49.17
N LEU A 627 -8.52 2.16 47.99
CA LEU A 627 -8.48 0.77 47.53
C LEU A 627 -7.03 0.40 47.19
N SER A 628 -6.54 -0.71 47.75
CA SER A 628 -5.25 -1.31 47.39
C SER A 628 -5.48 -2.55 46.54
N VAL A 629 -4.68 -2.73 45.48
CA VAL A 629 -4.72 -3.91 44.61
C VAL A 629 -3.52 -4.79 44.97
N GLU A 630 -3.73 -6.07 45.24
CA GLU A 630 -2.62 -6.95 45.65
C GLU A 630 -1.74 -7.40 44.48
N GLN A 631 -2.27 -7.34 43.24
CA GLN A 631 -1.57 -7.67 42.00
C GLN A 631 -2.04 -6.75 40.85
N ASN A 632 -1.23 -5.75 40.48
CA ASN A 632 -1.58 -4.76 39.45
C ASN A 632 -1.41 -5.27 38.00
N ARG A 633 -0.80 -6.45 37.79
CA ARG A 633 -0.64 -7.13 36.50
C ARG A 633 -1.07 -8.59 36.66
N ILE A 634 -2.15 -9.00 35.98
CA ILE A 634 -2.72 -10.35 36.07
C ILE A 634 -2.78 -10.96 34.68
N GLU A 635 -2.18 -12.13 34.48
CA GLU A 635 -2.22 -12.85 33.20
C GLU A 635 -3.60 -13.48 32.94
N VAL A 636 -4.08 -13.37 31.70
CA VAL A 636 -5.38 -13.87 31.26
C VAL A 636 -5.22 -14.46 29.86
N THR A 637 -5.35 -15.78 29.74
CA THR A 637 -5.49 -16.44 28.43
C THR A 637 -6.96 -16.76 28.17
N VAL A 638 -7.44 -16.40 26.98
CA VAL A 638 -8.81 -16.61 26.51
C VAL A 638 -8.76 -17.41 25.21
N ALA A 639 -9.58 -18.46 25.10
CA ALA A 639 -9.73 -19.19 23.84
C ALA A 639 -10.37 -18.30 22.76
N SER A 640 -10.29 -18.73 21.50
CA SER A 640 -11.02 -18.14 20.38
C SER A 640 -12.54 -18.12 20.64
N ASP A 641 -13.22 -17.05 20.22
CA ASP A 641 -14.68 -16.86 20.37
C ASP A 641 -15.21 -17.19 21.78
N SER A 642 -14.52 -16.70 22.82
CA SER A 642 -14.70 -17.13 24.20
C SER A 642 -14.57 -16.00 25.22
N GLN A 643 -14.81 -16.32 26.50
CA GLN A 643 -14.75 -15.37 27.60
C GLN A 643 -14.13 -16.01 28.85
N ALA A 644 -13.06 -15.39 29.37
CA ALA A 644 -12.41 -15.80 30.62
C ALA A 644 -12.88 -14.93 31.79
N ARG A 645 -13.08 -15.54 32.97
CA ARG A 645 -13.42 -14.81 34.20
C ARG A 645 -12.18 -14.57 35.05
N VAL A 646 -11.79 -13.31 35.17
CA VAL A 646 -10.68 -12.83 36.00
C VAL A 646 -11.19 -12.50 37.41
N ARG A 647 -10.32 -12.63 38.41
CA ARG A 647 -10.60 -12.22 39.79
C ARG A 647 -9.46 -11.33 40.27
N VAL A 648 -9.71 -10.03 40.39
CA VAL A 648 -8.71 -9.08 40.89
C VAL A 648 -8.76 -9.04 42.42
N PRO A 649 -7.70 -9.41 43.15
CA PRO A 649 -7.66 -9.29 44.60
C PRO A 649 -7.52 -7.81 45.01
N VAL A 650 -8.51 -7.29 45.72
CA VAL A 650 -8.54 -5.91 46.21
C VAL A 650 -8.81 -5.83 47.72
N GLN A 651 -8.14 -4.88 48.37
CA GLN A 651 -8.24 -4.61 49.80
C GLN A 651 -8.80 -3.20 50.03
N SER A 652 -9.83 -3.12 50.88
CA SER A 652 -10.40 -1.87 51.37
C SER A 652 -9.45 -1.23 52.40
N VAL A 653 -9.11 0.04 52.21
CA VAL A 653 -8.23 0.81 53.12
C VAL A 653 -9.03 1.85 53.90
N ALA A 654 -9.97 2.53 53.25
CA ALA A 654 -10.86 3.52 53.89
C ALA A 654 -12.14 3.74 53.07
N ASN A 655 -13.14 4.37 53.70
CA ASN A 655 -14.46 4.60 53.08
C ASN A 655 -14.40 5.67 51.98
N GLY A 656 -15.07 5.45 50.85
CA GLY A 656 -15.22 6.45 49.79
C GLY A 656 -15.58 5.83 48.43
N THR A 657 -15.40 6.61 47.36
CA THR A 657 -15.49 6.12 45.97
C THR A 657 -14.08 6.08 45.37
N VAL A 658 -13.80 5.03 44.61
CA VAL A 658 -12.52 4.85 43.90
C VAL A 658 -12.81 4.47 42.46
N ASP A 659 -12.24 5.22 41.52
CA ASP A 659 -12.30 4.88 40.10
C ASP A 659 -11.13 3.98 39.78
N VAL A 660 -11.40 2.75 39.36
CA VAL A 660 -10.38 1.78 38.97
C VAL A 660 -10.26 1.78 37.46
N SER A 661 -9.11 2.21 36.96
CA SER A 661 -8.75 2.08 35.55
C SER A 661 -8.26 0.65 35.28
N LEU A 662 -8.79 0.05 34.22
CA LEU A 662 -8.56 -1.31 33.78
C LEU A 662 -8.13 -1.27 32.31
N SER A 663 -6.95 -1.79 31.99
CA SER A 663 -6.45 -1.86 30.60
C SER A 663 -5.83 -3.22 30.32
N LEU A 664 -5.85 -3.65 29.06
CA LEU A 664 -5.21 -4.87 28.60
C LEU A 664 -3.90 -4.52 27.89
N VAL A 665 -2.81 -5.20 28.27
CA VAL A 665 -1.52 -5.14 27.56
C VAL A 665 -1.08 -6.55 27.14
N SER A 666 -0.34 -6.69 26.05
CA SER A 666 0.20 -7.99 25.61
C SER A 666 1.44 -8.41 26.42
N ALA A 667 2.00 -9.58 26.10
CA ALA A 667 3.26 -10.04 26.69
C ALA A 667 4.42 -9.06 26.48
N THR A 668 4.47 -8.41 25.31
CA THR A 668 5.47 -7.39 24.94
C THR A 668 5.22 -6.02 25.61
N GLY A 669 4.08 -5.83 26.29
CA GLY A 669 3.73 -4.60 26.99
C GLY A 669 3.03 -3.55 26.12
N VAL A 670 2.69 -3.88 24.87
CA VAL A 670 1.87 -3.04 23.98
C VAL A 670 0.44 -2.98 24.53
N ALA A 671 -0.22 -1.82 24.43
CA ALA A 671 -1.61 -1.65 24.86
C ALA A 671 -2.58 -2.21 23.81
N ILE A 672 -3.50 -3.09 24.24
CA ILE A 672 -4.35 -3.91 23.36
C ILE A 672 -5.80 -3.44 23.36
N SER A 673 -6.27 -2.83 24.46
CA SER A 673 -7.61 -2.25 24.55
C SER A 673 -7.54 -0.79 25.00
N THR A 674 -8.57 -0.01 24.67
CA THR A 674 -8.83 1.25 25.36
C THR A 674 -9.00 0.99 26.87
N PRO A 675 -8.49 1.87 27.75
CA PRO A 675 -8.74 1.75 29.19
C PRO A 675 -10.23 1.92 29.50
N SER A 676 -10.76 1.02 30.33
CA SER A 676 -12.11 1.12 30.91
C SER A 676 -12.03 1.52 32.38
N THR A 677 -13.03 2.25 32.88
CA THR A 677 -13.05 2.74 34.26
C THR A 677 -14.26 2.19 35.01
N VAL A 678 -14.04 1.72 36.24
CA VAL A 678 -15.10 1.22 37.13
C VAL A 678 -15.10 2.03 38.42
N SER A 679 -16.18 2.77 38.69
CA SER A 679 -16.37 3.49 39.95
C SER A 679 -16.86 2.54 41.04
N ILE A 680 -16.02 2.26 42.03
CA ILE A 680 -16.30 1.34 43.14
C ILE A 680 -16.60 2.14 44.40
N SER A 681 -17.75 1.88 45.04
CA SER A 681 -18.01 2.37 46.40
C SER A 681 -17.43 1.39 47.43
N VAL A 682 -16.59 1.91 48.32
CA VAL A 682 -15.79 1.14 49.28
C VAL A 682 -16.25 1.46 50.70
N GLN A 683 -16.56 0.41 51.47
CA GLN A 683 -16.82 0.49 52.91
C GLN A 683 -15.82 -0.39 53.66
N ALA A 684 -15.15 0.19 54.66
CA ALA A 684 -14.15 -0.49 55.49
C ALA A 684 -14.77 -1.11 56.75
N GLY A 685 -14.27 -2.27 57.17
CA GLY A 685 -14.77 -3.03 58.31
C GLY A 685 -14.43 -2.39 59.66
N TRP A 686 -15.40 -1.71 60.28
CA TRP A 686 -15.27 -1.17 61.64
C TRP A 686 -15.26 -2.26 62.74
N GLU A 687 -15.51 -3.52 62.37
CA GLU A 687 -15.77 -4.65 63.27
C GLU A 687 -14.59 -4.93 64.22
N THR A 688 -13.35 -4.83 63.73
CA THR A 688 -12.13 -4.99 64.54
C THR A 688 -11.96 -3.87 65.57
N ALA A 689 -12.29 -2.63 65.20
CA ALA A 689 -12.19 -1.47 66.10
C ALA A 689 -13.25 -1.52 67.20
N ILE A 690 -14.50 -1.86 66.85
CA ILE A 690 -15.60 -2.07 67.80
C ILE A 690 -15.24 -3.21 68.78
N THR A 691 -14.69 -4.31 68.27
CA THR A 691 -14.25 -5.45 69.09
C THR A 691 -13.16 -5.05 70.09
N TRP A 692 -12.17 -4.24 69.67
CA TRP A 692 -11.15 -3.73 70.60
C TRP A 692 -11.71 -2.76 71.64
N VAL A 693 -12.63 -1.87 71.28
CA VAL A 693 -13.30 -0.96 72.23
C VAL A 693 -14.10 -1.75 73.26
N PHE A 694 -14.85 -2.78 72.84
CA PHE A 694 -15.54 -3.68 73.76
C PHE A 694 -14.57 -4.50 74.62
N ALA A 695 -13.49 -5.04 74.07
CA ALA A 695 -12.49 -5.80 74.82
C ALA A 695 -11.81 -4.95 75.91
N VAL A 696 -11.39 -3.73 75.58
CA VAL A 696 -10.80 -2.77 76.53
C VAL A 696 -11.84 -2.33 77.57
N GLY A 697 -13.07 -2.03 77.15
CA GLY A 697 -14.18 -1.69 78.05
C GLY A 697 -14.49 -2.81 79.04
N PHE A 698 -14.48 -4.06 78.58
CA PHE A 698 -14.66 -5.25 79.42
C PHE A 698 -13.49 -5.42 80.40
N LEU A 699 -12.25 -5.21 79.96
CA LEU A 699 -11.05 -5.22 80.81
C LEU A 699 -11.12 -4.16 81.92
N VAL A 700 -11.56 -2.94 81.59
CA VAL A 700 -11.75 -1.84 82.55
C VAL A 700 -12.86 -2.17 83.56
N LEU A 701 -14.01 -2.68 83.10
CA LEU A 701 -15.12 -3.08 83.98
C LEU A 701 -14.72 -4.24 84.91
N PHE A 702 -14.06 -5.26 84.39
CA PHE A 702 -13.64 -6.45 85.14
C PHE A 702 -12.52 -6.11 86.14
N GLY A 703 -11.50 -5.36 85.72
CA GLY A 703 -10.43 -4.86 86.58
C GLY A 703 -10.94 -3.94 87.69
N GLY A 704 -11.85 -3.02 87.37
CA GLY A 704 -12.52 -2.15 88.35
C GLY A 704 -13.35 -2.94 89.37
N GLY A 705 -14.07 -3.97 88.93
CA GLY A 705 -14.83 -4.89 89.79
C GLY A 705 -13.94 -5.66 90.76
N ILE A 706 -12.81 -6.19 90.29
CA ILE A 706 -11.82 -6.89 91.12
C ILE A 706 -11.20 -5.94 92.15
N TYR A 707 -10.74 -4.76 91.72
CA TYR A 707 -10.11 -3.77 92.61
C TYR A 707 -11.06 -3.30 93.73
N ARG A 708 -12.34 -3.02 93.39
CA ARG A 708 -13.38 -2.65 94.37
C ARG A 708 -13.64 -3.78 95.38
N THR A 709 -13.56 -5.04 94.94
CA THR A 709 -13.81 -6.23 95.78
C THR A 709 -12.66 -6.48 96.76
N PHE A 710 -11.40 -6.30 96.35
CA PHE A 710 -10.25 -6.42 97.26
C PHE A 710 -10.19 -5.28 98.28
N ARG A 711 -10.41 -4.01 97.87
CA ARG A 711 -10.30 -2.87 98.80
C ARG A 711 -11.34 -2.91 99.93
N LYS A 712 -12.54 -3.46 99.70
CA LYS A 712 -13.60 -3.52 100.72
C LYS A 712 -13.53 -4.75 101.65
N ARG A 713 -12.49 -5.60 101.57
CA ARG A 713 -12.36 -6.84 102.38
C ARG A 713 -11.18 -6.87 103.36
N ARG A 714 -10.38 -5.80 103.51
CA ARG A 714 -9.18 -5.79 104.37
C ARG A 714 -9.26 -4.90 105.63
N LEU A 715 -10.43 -4.35 105.97
CA LEU A 715 -10.61 -3.40 107.09
C LEU A 715 -11.93 -3.59 107.87
N ALA A 716 -12.26 -4.84 108.23
CA ALA A 716 -13.32 -5.16 109.20
C ALA A 716 -13.23 -6.62 109.71
N ARG A 717 -12.27 -6.94 110.59
CA ARG A 717 -12.27 -8.19 111.40
C ARG A 717 -11.33 -8.11 112.62
N ARG A 718 -11.82 -7.44 113.66
CA ARG A 718 -11.54 -7.70 115.09
C ARG A 718 -12.88 -7.71 115.81
N GLU A 719 -12.97 -8.53 116.87
CA GLU A 719 -13.88 -8.44 118.04
C GLU A 719 -15.18 -7.60 117.87
N ALA A 720 -16.43 -8.09 118.02
CA ALA A 720 -16.98 -9.09 118.97
C ALA A 720 -16.42 -8.90 120.38
N THR A 721 -17.12 -8.30 121.36
CA THR A 721 -18.56 -8.41 121.73
C THR A 721 -18.91 -7.16 122.57
N THR A 722 -20.13 -6.61 122.66
CA THR A 722 -21.28 -7.15 123.41
C THR A 722 -22.48 -6.19 123.37
N GLY A 723 -23.70 -6.71 123.16
CA GLY A 723 -24.96 -6.03 123.51
C GLY A 723 -25.35 -4.80 122.66
N ALA A 724 -26.59 -4.29 122.77
CA ALA A 724 -27.80 -4.87 123.35
C ALA A 724 -29.06 -4.18 122.79
N SER A 725 -30.20 -4.87 122.83
CA SER A 725 -31.59 -4.35 122.85
C SER A 725 -32.08 -3.31 121.82
N ALA A 726 -33.23 -3.63 121.20
CA ALA A 726 -34.27 -2.66 120.77
C ALA A 726 -33.91 -1.66 119.65
N SER A 727 -34.86 -0.95 119.02
CA SER A 727 -36.26 -1.25 118.67
C SER A 727 -36.66 -0.36 117.46
N ALA A 728 -37.85 -0.62 116.91
CA ALA A 728 -38.46 -0.06 115.70
C ALA A 728 -38.38 1.47 115.44
N ALA A 729 -38.62 1.82 114.16
CA ALA A 729 -38.85 3.16 113.58
C ALA A 729 -37.61 4.11 113.52
N GLY A 730 -37.57 5.10 112.61
CA GLY A 730 -38.44 5.35 111.46
C GLY A 730 -38.23 6.73 110.79
N ALA A 731 -38.46 6.79 109.48
CA ALA A 731 -38.78 7.96 108.63
C ALA A 731 -38.00 9.31 108.71
N ALA A 732 -37.44 9.68 107.54
CA ALA A 732 -37.46 11.02 106.91
C ALA A 732 -36.58 12.19 107.44
N GLY A 733 -36.43 13.23 106.60
CA GLY A 733 -35.51 14.39 106.73
C GLY A 733 -34.19 14.16 105.94
N SER A 734 -33.74 14.92 104.93
CA SER A 734 -33.84 16.35 104.57
C SER A 734 -33.27 17.27 105.66
N ASP A 735 -32.48 18.32 105.37
CA ASP A 735 -32.35 19.13 104.14
C ASP A 735 -31.04 19.96 104.12
N THR A 736 -30.70 20.62 102.98
CA THR A 736 -29.85 21.86 102.82
C THR A 736 -28.45 21.95 103.50
N THR A 737 -27.53 22.89 103.22
CA THR A 737 -27.34 24.00 102.22
C THR A 737 -25.82 24.04 101.86
N GLU A 738 -25.38 24.45 100.66
CA GLU A 738 -24.93 25.83 100.32
C GLU A 738 -23.91 26.44 101.32
N THR A 739 -22.68 26.82 100.95
CA THR A 739 -22.26 27.88 99.99
C THR A 739 -20.73 27.85 99.78
N GLY A 740 -20.18 28.60 98.81
CA GLY A 740 -18.86 29.24 99.03
C GLY A 740 -17.81 29.31 97.91
N VAL A 741 -17.84 30.41 97.13
CA VAL A 741 -16.66 31.23 96.72
C VAL A 741 -15.61 30.68 95.71
N ARG A 742 -15.52 31.41 94.57
CA ARG A 742 -14.46 31.48 93.52
C ARG A 742 -13.45 32.62 93.88
N PRO A 743 -12.43 33.03 93.08
CA PRO A 743 -11.98 32.60 91.74
C PRO A 743 -10.47 32.17 91.78
N ASP A 744 -9.61 32.13 90.75
CA ASP A 744 -9.54 32.67 89.37
C ASP A 744 -8.40 31.92 88.57
N THR A 745 -7.79 32.25 87.41
CA THR A 745 -7.82 33.34 86.38
C THR A 745 -7.36 32.76 85.01
N THR A 746 -7.86 33.31 83.87
CA THR A 746 -7.28 33.33 82.48
C THR A 746 -6.70 32.05 81.78
N GLU A 747 -6.55 31.94 80.44
CA GLU A 747 -6.83 32.85 79.30
C GLU A 747 -7.29 32.12 78.00
N THR A 748 -7.47 32.90 76.92
CA THR A 748 -7.95 32.58 75.55
C THR A 748 -7.03 31.68 74.70
N GLY A 749 -7.48 31.11 73.57
CA GLY A 749 -8.82 31.12 72.93
C GLY A 749 -8.78 30.73 71.43
N VAL A 750 -9.90 30.92 70.69
CA VAL A 750 -10.04 30.85 69.20
C VAL A 750 -9.75 29.47 68.55
N ARG A 751 -10.70 28.65 68.04
CA ARG A 751 -12.15 28.74 67.72
C ARG A 751 -12.53 29.55 66.46
N PRO A 752 -13.49 29.09 65.63
CA PRO A 752 -13.83 27.72 65.22
C PRO A 752 -13.57 27.41 63.73
#